data_AF-A0A6I3HLU6-F1
#
_entry.id   AF-A0A6I3HLU6-F1
#
_cell.length_a   1.000
_cell.length_b   1.000
_cell.length_c   1.000
_cell.angle_alpha   90.00
_cell.angle_beta   90.00
_cell.angle_gamma   90.00
#
_symmetry.space_group_name_H-M   'P 1'
#
loop_
_entity.id
_entity.type
_entity.pdbx_description
1 polymer ?
#
loop_
_entity_poly.entity_id
_entity_poly.type
_entity_poly.pdbx_seq_one_letter_code
_entity_poly.pdbx_strand_id
1 'polypeptide(L)'
;MSWLTSLPVWAILFLSLAIVGSVSASSYLFLHSRTGEHRERTGLAAAAYMTALGSLFAILTGFLINSEYATLRQAQSLVGKEAAAASRLAWATEALPSVDTALVQHRLGVYLTDSENSDFKAFGTENAENAQTSPGFESLRELQSTAFTIASRPYVASATANAIEQSMADLTDVRSELLSIADSEMPIELLLLSVIAGFALIINALFVALRSGGNTVYVAVGIIVIVALDLALVVGISAPFRGPFKVDAGPVRTMATEVQAGVYLPWVGPGQAIKVSSKTCDDDPASCVRVNPGDPIQLAALLRIGKDAGAAGLDDLRGFQLAIDYLDGKFDGEDGQLLGHEIALYEVDDKCSPDGGQSGAGQLLNDKSVVAVVGTTCSGAAKAAIPLFSEAGVLMVSGQNTAPVLTADPEPDSTYFRTAPNDLIQGSVVAGFVGGQLGLNNIAIVSDGSVYSDELSNVFETKIGSYGVSRTQTFESKEGSDYAATVAAISAGGFDGIYMPVNSPVCENLMNAIAANPGVKDLPVITSDGCVLAAVLPAATKVNAYGSGPDVTALEKQPFYRDEYKSAYRSKFGQAPLSVWNTSAFDAANLIFDAIQRTAVTADDGSLLIPRRSLVEAMQSVDGYSGVSNKMVCMPTGDCAQAGTIGVFRAPAWPVGSGSQTAQPVFSKTETLASVVRKK
;
A
#
# COMPACT_ATOMS: atom_id res chain seq x y z
N MET A 1 -47.46 -0.71 4.03
CA MET A 1 -47.50 -2.03 3.37
C MET A 1 -46.17 -2.79 3.44
N SER A 2 -45.15 -2.27 4.14
CA SER A 2 -43.84 -2.91 4.36
C SER A 2 -43.89 -4.33 4.94
N TRP A 3 -44.94 -4.65 5.72
CA TRP A 3 -45.12 -6.00 6.26
C TRP A 3 -45.48 -7.03 5.18
N LEU A 4 -46.20 -6.66 4.11
CA LEU A 4 -46.62 -7.58 3.05
C LEU A 4 -45.44 -8.06 2.19
N THR A 5 -44.49 -7.17 1.88
CA THR A 5 -43.28 -7.51 1.11
C THR A 5 -42.24 -8.27 1.93
N SER A 6 -42.35 -8.24 3.27
CA SER A 6 -41.50 -9.02 4.18
C SER A 6 -41.93 -10.48 4.38
N LEU A 7 -43.11 -10.86 3.88
CA LEU A 7 -43.62 -12.22 4.01
C LEU A 7 -42.98 -13.17 2.99
N PRO A 8 -42.76 -14.45 3.34
CA PRO A 8 -42.29 -15.44 2.37
C PRO A 8 -43.34 -15.66 1.28
N VAL A 9 -42.89 -16.01 0.07
CA VAL A 9 -43.74 -16.13 -1.15
C VAL A 9 -44.97 -17.01 -0.91
N TRP A 10 -44.84 -18.11 -0.16
CA TRP A 10 -45.96 -18.99 0.16
C TRP A 10 -47.03 -18.32 1.04
N ALA A 11 -46.64 -17.40 1.94
CA ALA A 11 -47.55 -16.67 2.80
C ALA A 11 -48.29 -15.56 2.02
N ILE A 12 -47.60 -14.90 1.09
CA ILE A 12 -48.22 -13.95 0.15
C ILE A 12 -49.24 -14.68 -0.73
N LEU A 13 -48.89 -15.84 -1.28
CA LEU A 13 -49.78 -16.69 -2.06
C LEU A 13 -50.96 -17.21 -1.23
N PHE A 14 -50.73 -17.59 0.03
CA PHE A 14 -51.80 -18.04 0.91
C PHE A 14 -52.76 -16.90 1.26
N LEU A 15 -52.25 -15.71 1.57
CA LEU A 15 -53.06 -14.51 1.84
C LEU A 15 -53.85 -14.09 0.61
N SER A 16 -53.25 -14.08 -0.57
CA SER A 16 -53.95 -13.73 -1.81
C SER A 16 -55.03 -14.76 -2.12
N LEU A 17 -54.75 -16.06 -2.01
CA LEU A 17 -55.75 -17.13 -2.18
C LEU A 17 -56.85 -17.09 -1.11
N ALA A 18 -56.53 -16.75 0.14
CA ALA A 18 -57.50 -16.66 1.25
C ALA A 18 -58.43 -15.45 1.09
N ILE A 19 -57.89 -14.28 0.72
CA ILE A 19 -58.68 -13.08 0.42
C ILE A 19 -59.57 -13.32 -0.79
N VAL A 20 -58.99 -13.87 -1.88
CA VAL A 20 -59.75 -14.20 -3.07
C VAL A 20 -60.83 -15.24 -2.75
N GLY A 21 -60.51 -16.30 -2.02
CA GLY A 21 -61.44 -17.36 -1.64
C GLY A 21 -62.59 -16.87 -0.74
N SER A 22 -62.31 -16.01 0.24
CA SER A 22 -63.32 -15.45 1.15
C SER A 22 -64.25 -14.45 0.47
N VAL A 23 -63.73 -13.60 -0.42
CA VAL A 23 -64.53 -12.71 -1.27
C VAL A 23 -65.37 -13.51 -2.28
N SER A 24 -64.79 -14.59 -2.83
CA SER A 24 -65.50 -15.53 -3.72
C SER A 24 -66.67 -16.22 -3.02
N ALA A 25 -66.47 -16.70 -1.79
CA ALA A 25 -67.51 -17.33 -0.98
C ALA A 25 -68.61 -16.34 -0.55
N SER A 26 -68.24 -15.10 -0.20
CA SER A 26 -69.20 -14.04 0.18
C SER A 26 -70.04 -13.60 -1.03
N SER A 27 -69.41 -13.43 -2.18
CA SER A 27 -70.08 -13.09 -3.44
C SER A 27 -70.99 -14.23 -3.92
N TYR A 28 -70.53 -15.49 -3.76
CA TYR A 28 -71.33 -16.70 -4.02
C TYR A 28 -72.63 -16.71 -3.23
N LEU A 29 -72.56 -16.49 -1.91
CA LEU A 29 -73.73 -16.47 -1.03
C LEU A 29 -74.69 -15.31 -1.35
N PHE A 30 -74.16 -14.12 -1.64
CA PHE A 30 -74.95 -12.93 -1.98
C PHE A 30 -75.70 -13.10 -3.31
N LEU A 31 -75.03 -13.61 -4.35
CA LEU A 31 -75.62 -13.80 -5.68
C LEU A 31 -76.64 -14.95 -5.70
N HIS A 32 -76.36 -16.05 -4.98
CA HIS A 32 -77.28 -17.18 -4.86
C HIS A 32 -78.60 -16.78 -4.17
N SER A 33 -78.58 -15.79 -3.28
CA SER A 33 -79.77 -15.28 -2.58
C SER A 33 -80.71 -14.41 -3.42
N ARG A 34 -80.29 -13.94 -4.62
CA ARG A 34 -80.97 -12.83 -5.34
C ARG A 34 -81.48 -13.12 -6.75
N THR A 35 -81.15 -14.24 -7.39
CA THR A 35 -81.45 -14.43 -8.82
C THR A 35 -82.56 -15.47 -9.09
N GLY A 36 -83.79 -14.99 -9.27
CA GLY A 36 -84.89 -15.70 -9.94
C GLY A 36 -85.15 -15.11 -11.33
N GLU A 37 -85.38 -15.99 -12.32
CA GLU A 37 -85.93 -15.73 -13.67
C GLU A 37 -85.30 -14.59 -14.50
N HIS A 38 -84.15 -14.81 -15.16
CA HIS A 38 -83.81 -14.28 -16.51
C HIS A 38 -82.49 -14.93 -16.96
N ARG A 39 -82.56 -16.08 -17.66
CA ARG A 39 -81.47 -17.09 -17.70
C ARG A 39 -80.59 -17.11 -18.96
N GLU A 40 -81.06 -16.65 -20.12
CA GLU A 40 -80.32 -16.81 -21.39
C GLU A 40 -79.58 -15.56 -21.91
N ARG A 41 -80.16 -14.35 -21.80
CA ARG A 41 -79.53 -13.13 -22.37
C ARG A 41 -78.27 -12.65 -21.64
N THR A 42 -78.08 -13.05 -20.39
CA THR A 42 -76.96 -12.60 -19.54
C THR A 42 -75.65 -13.36 -19.75
N GLY A 43 -75.68 -14.58 -20.32
CA GLY A 43 -74.47 -15.40 -20.53
C GLY A 43 -73.55 -14.86 -21.62
N LEU A 44 -74.14 -14.38 -22.73
CA LEU A 44 -73.40 -13.72 -23.81
C LEU A 44 -72.74 -12.41 -23.35
N ALA A 45 -73.44 -11.64 -22.51
CA ALA A 45 -72.90 -10.41 -21.94
C ALA A 45 -71.71 -10.70 -21.00
N ALA A 46 -71.86 -11.68 -20.08
CA ALA A 46 -70.79 -12.05 -19.15
C ALA A 46 -69.53 -12.56 -19.86
N ALA A 47 -69.69 -13.36 -20.93
CA ALA A 47 -68.57 -13.82 -21.76
C ALA A 47 -67.83 -12.66 -22.45
N ALA A 48 -68.57 -11.68 -22.99
CA ALA A 48 -67.98 -10.48 -23.59
C ALA A 48 -67.21 -9.61 -22.56
N TYR A 49 -67.75 -9.48 -21.34
CA TYR A 49 -67.07 -8.77 -20.24
C TYR A 49 -65.84 -9.52 -19.71
N MET A 50 -65.81 -10.86 -19.74
CA MET A 50 -64.62 -11.63 -19.32
C MET A 50 -63.41 -11.34 -20.20
N THR A 51 -63.60 -11.25 -21.52
CA THR A 51 -62.50 -10.90 -22.43
C THR A 51 -61.99 -9.48 -22.15
N ALA A 52 -62.90 -8.51 -22.01
CA ALA A 52 -62.51 -7.12 -21.75
C ALA A 52 -61.79 -6.93 -20.40
N LEU A 53 -62.30 -7.53 -19.31
CA LEU A 53 -61.69 -7.46 -17.98
C LEU A 53 -60.38 -8.24 -17.90
N GLY A 54 -60.31 -9.41 -18.56
CA GLY A 54 -59.09 -10.20 -18.63
C GLY A 54 -57.99 -9.48 -19.39
N SER A 55 -58.31 -8.84 -20.52
CA SER A 55 -57.36 -8.00 -21.26
C SER A 55 -56.92 -6.78 -20.45
N LEU A 56 -57.83 -6.10 -19.76
CA LEU A 56 -57.49 -4.97 -18.90
C LEU A 56 -56.56 -5.37 -17.75
N PHE A 57 -56.87 -6.47 -17.05
CA PHE A 57 -56.02 -7.02 -16.01
C PHE A 57 -54.64 -7.34 -16.56
N ALA A 58 -54.55 -8.11 -17.65
CA ALA A 58 -53.28 -8.51 -18.26
C ALA A 58 -52.42 -7.32 -18.72
N ILE A 59 -53.05 -6.25 -19.24
CA ILE A 59 -52.33 -5.02 -19.63
C ILE A 59 -51.77 -4.31 -18.38
N LEU A 60 -52.57 -4.18 -17.33
CA LEU A 60 -52.17 -3.50 -16.10
C LEU A 60 -51.09 -4.28 -15.33
N THR A 61 -51.25 -5.59 -15.13
CA THR A 61 -50.21 -6.42 -14.53
C THR A 61 -48.96 -6.49 -15.40
N GLY A 62 -49.11 -6.60 -16.72
CA GLY A 62 -47.96 -6.57 -17.65
C GLY A 62 -47.15 -5.28 -17.55
N PHE A 63 -47.82 -4.12 -17.46
CA PHE A 63 -47.17 -2.83 -17.27
C PHE A 63 -46.47 -2.73 -15.90
N LEU A 64 -47.14 -3.14 -14.81
CA LEU A 64 -46.56 -3.17 -13.47
C LEU A 64 -45.32 -4.06 -13.39
N ILE A 65 -45.41 -5.30 -13.89
CA ILE A 65 -44.27 -6.23 -13.90
C ILE A 65 -43.11 -5.62 -14.69
N ASN A 66 -43.36 -5.07 -15.87
CA ASN A 66 -42.30 -4.47 -16.68
C ASN A 66 -41.66 -3.25 -16.02
N SER A 67 -42.46 -2.40 -15.35
CA SER A 67 -41.99 -1.23 -14.61
C SER A 67 -41.11 -1.64 -13.43
N GLU A 68 -41.61 -2.50 -12.54
CA GLU A 68 -40.86 -2.93 -11.35
C GLU A 68 -39.62 -3.76 -11.71
N TYR A 69 -39.71 -4.60 -12.74
CA TYR A 69 -38.55 -5.33 -13.25
C TYR A 69 -37.50 -4.41 -13.88
N ALA A 70 -37.91 -3.28 -14.48
CA ALA A 70 -36.98 -2.26 -14.94
C ALA A 70 -36.23 -1.61 -13.76
N THR A 71 -36.94 -1.27 -12.68
CA THR A 71 -36.34 -0.74 -11.44
C THR A 71 -35.34 -1.73 -10.83
N LEU A 72 -35.69 -3.02 -10.74
CA LEU A 72 -34.78 -4.06 -10.24
C LEU A 72 -33.51 -4.16 -11.11
N ARG A 73 -33.65 -4.15 -12.44
CA ARG A 73 -32.50 -4.17 -13.37
C ARG A 73 -31.65 -2.90 -13.27
N GLN A 74 -32.27 -1.75 -13.08
CA GLN A 74 -31.55 -0.49 -12.87
C GLN A 74 -30.74 -0.54 -11.57
N ALA A 75 -31.34 -1.00 -10.47
CA ALA A 75 -30.64 -1.16 -9.19
C ALA A 75 -29.45 -2.15 -9.32
N GLN A 76 -29.64 -3.28 -9.99
CA GLN A 76 -28.54 -4.22 -10.25
C GLN A 76 -27.43 -3.61 -11.12
N SER A 77 -27.80 -2.82 -12.13
CA SER A 77 -26.83 -2.10 -12.96
C SER A 77 -26.03 -1.07 -12.15
N LEU A 78 -26.65 -0.42 -11.16
CA LEU A 78 -25.99 0.55 -10.30
C LEU A 78 -24.97 -0.13 -9.39
N VAL A 79 -25.26 -1.31 -8.83
CA VAL A 79 -24.26 -2.08 -8.07
C VAL A 79 -23.05 -2.45 -8.92
N GLY A 80 -23.28 -2.79 -10.20
CA GLY A 80 -22.18 -3.02 -11.14
C GLY A 80 -21.35 -1.74 -11.40
N LYS A 81 -22.00 -0.58 -11.48
CA LYS A 81 -21.31 0.71 -11.63
C LYS A 81 -20.54 1.11 -10.36
N GLU A 82 -21.06 0.81 -9.17
CA GLU A 82 -20.40 1.02 -7.89
C GLU A 82 -19.06 0.28 -7.86
N ALA A 83 -19.08 -1.03 -8.14
CA ALA A 83 -17.87 -1.85 -8.20
C ALA A 83 -16.89 -1.34 -9.28
N ALA A 84 -17.39 -0.91 -10.43
CA ALA A 84 -16.54 -0.37 -11.49
C ALA A 84 -15.89 0.98 -11.10
N ALA A 85 -16.61 1.84 -10.37
CA ALA A 85 -16.08 3.12 -9.87
C ALA A 85 -15.04 2.89 -8.76
N ALA A 86 -15.30 1.95 -7.85
CA ALA A 86 -14.33 1.51 -6.85
C ALA A 86 -13.05 0.97 -7.50
N SER A 87 -13.17 0.13 -8.54
CA SER A 87 -12.01 -0.38 -9.28
C SER A 87 -11.22 0.75 -9.96
N ARG A 88 -11.90 1.74 -10.57
CA ARG A 88 -11.23 2.91 -11.15
C ARG A 88 -10.49 3.74 -10.11
N LEU A 89 -11.10 3.96 -8.94
CA LEU A 89 -10.44 4.66 -7.83
C LEU A 89 -9.19 3.90 -7.39
N ALA A 90 -9.30 2.59 -7.24
CA ALA A 90 -8.20 1.73 -6.85
C ALA A 90 -7.03 1.86 -7.85
N TRP A 91 -7.28 1.74 -9.15
CA TRP A 91 -6.26 1.93 -10.19
C TRP A 91 -5.71 3.37 -10.25
N ALA A 92 -6.54 4.38 -10.03
CA ALA A 92 -6.08 5.77 -10.05
C ALA A 92 -5.02 6.04 -8.98
N THR A 93 -5.05 5.30 -7.87
CA THR A 93 -4.10 5.45 -6.77
C THR A 93 -2.73 4.80 -7.01
N GLU A 94 -2.55 4.04 -8.10
CA GLU A 94 -1.28 3.36 -8.43
C GLU A 94 -0.12 4.34 -8.64
N ALA A 95 -0.42 5.53 -9.16
CA ALA A 95 0.57 6.56 -9.43
C ALA A 95 0.96 7.39 -8.19
N LEU A 96 0.35 7.12 -7.04
CA LEU A 96 0.64 7.80 -5.78
C LEU A 96 1.83 7.14 -5.05
N PRO A 97 2.47 7.83 -4.10
CA PRO A 97 3.37 7.21 -3.13
C PRO A 97 2.69 6.07 -2.38
N SER A 98 3.46 5.06 -1.98
CA SER A 98 2.94 3.81 -1.38
C SER A 98 2.04 4.03 -0.16
N VAL A 99 2.40 4.99 0.69
CA VAL A 99 1.62 5.36 1.89
C VAL A 99 0.23 5.87 1.52
N ASP A 100 0.13 6.71 0.49
CA ASP A 100 -1.15 7.29 0.06
C ASP A 100 -2.00 6.29 -0.72
N THR A 101 -1.36 5.47 -1.55
CA THR A 101 -2.03 4.35 -2.21
C THR A 101 -2.63 3.42 -1.16
N ALA A 102 -1.84 3.01 -0.15
CA ALA A 102 -2.32 2.14 0.92
C ALA A 102 -3.47 2.77 1.71
N LEU A 103 -3.38 4.07 2.01
CA LEU A 103 -4.41 4.78 2.77
C LEU A 103 -5.75 4.85 2.02
N VAL A 104 -5.75 5.21 0.73
CA VAL A 104 -6.99 5.23 -0.09
C VAL A 104 -7.55 3.82 -0.26
N GLN A 105 -6.69 2.84 -0.54
CA GLN A 105 -7.10 1.44 -0.73
C GLN A 105 -7.69 0.85 0.56
N HIS A 106 -7.09 1.13 1.72
CA HIS A 106 -7.62 0.70 3.02
C HIS A 106 -9.01 1.29 3.27
N ARG A 107 -9.18 2.61 3.10
CA ARG A 107 -10.50 3.27 3.26
C ARG A 107 -11.53 2.76 2.26
N LEU A 108 -11.11 2.47 1.03
CA LEU A 108 -11.96 1.87 0.00
C LEU A 108 -12.43 0.46 0.41
N GLY A 109 -11.52 -0.36 0.95
CA GLY A 109 -11.85 -1.69 1.45
C GLY A 109 -12.84 -1.67 2.62
N VAL A 110 -12.68 -0.74 3.57
CA VAL A 110 -13.63 -0.52 4.68
C VAL A 110 -15.00 -0.15 4.13
N TYR A 111 -15.06 0.86 3.24
CA TYR A 111 -16.31 1.28 2.61
C TYR A 111 -17.06 0.14 1.91
N LEU A 112 -16.37 -0.66 1.08
CA LEU A 112 -17.02 -1.74 0.33
C LEU A 112 -17.57 -2.82 1.27
N THR A 113 -16.88 -3.10 2.36
CA THR A 113 -17.29 -4.07 3.39
C THR A 113 -18.51 -3.56 4.17
N ASP A 114 -18.49 -2.30 4.58
CA ASP A 114 -19.59 -1.67 5.32
C ASP A 114 -20.82 -1.49 4.44
N SER A 115 -20.65 -1.10 3.18
CA SER A 115 -21.72 -1.00 2.18
C SER A 115 -22.42 -2.36 2.03
N GLU A 116 -21.67 -3.45 1.86
CA GLU A 116 -22.23 -4.80 1.75
C GLU A 116 -23.00 -5.22 3.00
N ASN A 117 -22.39 -5.06 4.18
CA ASN A 117 -22.90 -5.63 5.43
C ASN A 117 -24.04 -4.82 6.04
N SER A 118 -24.05 -3.51 5.83
CA SER A 118 -24.97 -2.58 6.50
C SER A 118 -25.96 -1.92 5.55
N ASP A 119 -25.52 -1.43 4.40
CA ASP A 119 -26.38 -0.57 3.56
C ASP A 119 -27.42 -1.36 2.78
N PHE A 120 -27.02 -2.49 2.16
CA PHE A 120 -27.98 -3.38 1.48
C PHE A 120 -29.04 -3.92 2.42
N LYS A 121 -28.71 -4.06 3.72
CA LYS A 121 -29.65 -4.44 4.76
C LYS A 121 -30.54 -3.26 5.17
N ALA A 122 -30.00 -2.06 5.30
CA ALA A 122 -30.74 -0.85 5.66
C ALA A 122 -31.76 -0.43 4.59
N PHE A 123 -31.38 -0.49 3.31
CA PHE A 123 -32.32 -0.40 2.17
C PHE A 123 -33.45 -1.43 2.29
N GLY A 124 -33.15 -2.54 2.96
CA GLY A 124 -34.03 -3.66 3.23
C GLY A 124 -34.94 -3.56 4.46
N THR A 125 -34.81 -2.56 5.35
CA THR A 125 -35.62 -2.52 6.59
C THR A 125 -36.30 -1.20 6.94
N GLU A 126 -35.74 -0.01 6.64
CA GLU A 126 -36.22 1.27 7.19
C GLU A 126 -36.36 2.42 6.17
N ASN A 127 -36.93 3.56 6.58
CA ASN A 127 -37.08 4.80 5.80
C ASN A 127 -35.70 5.35 5.37
N ALA A 128 -35.63 6.02 4.21
CA ALA A 128 -34.39 6.56 3.64
C ALA A 128 -33.57 7.48 4.57
N GLU A 129 -34.23 8.13 5.54
CA GLU A 129 -33.57 8.98 6.56
C GLU A 129 -32.55 8.23 7.43
N ASN A 130 -32.81 6.96 7.80
CA ASN A 130 -31.88 6.16 8.60
C ASN A 130 -30.79 5.48 7.75
N ALA A 131 -31.03 5.34 6.43
CA ALA A 131 -30.08 4.73 5.52
C ALA A 131 -28.88 5.65 5.21
N GLN A 132 -29.03 6.99 5.29
CA GLN A 132 -27.92 7.93 5.13
C GLN A 132 -26.95 7.93 6.32
N THR A 133 -27.39 7.42 7.47
CA THR A 133 -26.61 7.27 8.71
C THR A 133 -26.04 5.86 8.88
N SER A 134 -26.10 5.01 7.86
CA SER A 134 -25.51 3.69 7.94
C SER A 134 -23.98 3.74 7.89
N PRO A 135 -23.30 2.72 8.44
CA PRO A 135 -21.83 2.60 8.38
C PRO A 135 -21.25 2.72 6.97
N GLY A 136 -21.92 2.22 5.93
CA GLY A 136 -21.44 2.35 4.55
C GLY A 136 -21.46 3.79 4.02
N PHE A 137 -22.48 4.60 4.35
CA PHE A 137 -22.49 6.02 3.99
C PHE A 137 -21.53 6.87 4.84
N GLU A 138 -21.23 6.45 6.07
CA GLU A 138 -20.21 7.08 6.91
C GLU A 138 -18.80 6.82 6.37
N SER A 139 -18.45 5.56 6.14
CA SER A 139 -17.16 5.16 5.55
C SER A 139 -16.94 5.73 4.15
N LEU A 140 -18.00 5.92 3.35
CA LEU A 140 -17.92 6.63 2.06
C LEU A 140 -17.48 8.09 2.23
N ARG A 141 -17.98 8.79 3.25
CA ARG A 141 -17.59 10.19 3.54
C ARG A 141 -16.13 10.26 4.00
N GLU A 142 -15.68 9.31 4.81
CA GLU A 142 -14.27 9.22 5.22
C GLU A 142 -13.34 8.93 4.04
N LEU A 143 -13.72 7.99 3.17
CA LEU A 143 -13.01 7.70 1.93
C LEU A 143 -12.94 8.94 1.05
N GLN A 144 -14.05 9.67 0.87
CA GLN A 144 -14.08 10.88 0.06
C GLN A 144 -13.16 11.97 0.61
N SER A 145 -13.20 12.20 1.93
CA SER A 145 -12.31 13.15 2.60
C SER A 145 -10.84 12.79 2.39
N THR A 146 -10.50 11.51 2.56
CA THR A 146 -9.13 10.99 2.37
C THR A 146 -8.66 11.16 0.93
N ALA A 147 -9.48 10.71 -0.02
CA ALA A 147 -9.19 10.76 -1.45
C ALA A 147 -8.99 12.20 -1.95
N PHE A 148 -9.85 13.14 -1.55
CA PHE A 148 -9.72 14.55 -1.94
C PHE A 148 -8.53 15.24 -1.26
N THR A 149 -8.26 14.91 0.00
CA THR A 149 -7.06 15.41 0.70
C THR A 149 -5.81 15.00 -0.08
N ILE A 150 -5.71 13.73 -0.47
CA ILE A 150 -4.58 13.21 -1.25
C ILE A 150 -4.54 13.81 -2.65
N ALA A 151 -5.66 13.87 -3.36
CA ALA A 151 -5.74 14.46 -4.70
C ALA A 151 -5.31 15.95 -4.72
N SER A 152 -5.53 16.68 -3.63
CA SER A 152 -5.12 18.08 -3.49
C SER A 152 -3.62 18.28 -3.21
N ARG A 153 -2.86 17.20 -3.00
CA ARG A 153 -1.44 17.32 -2.64
C ARG A 153 -0.58 17.74 -3.84
N PRO A 154 0.46 18.59 -3.65
CA PRO A 154 1.20 19.20 -4.76
C PRO A 154 1.96 18.23 -5.67
N TYR A 155 2.31 17.03 -5.20
CA TYR A 155 3.02 16.02 -5.99
C TYR A 155 2.09 15.16 -6.85
N VAL A 156 0.77 15.22 -6.63
CA VAL A 156 -0.19 14.42 -7.39
C VAL A 156 -0.38 15.05 -8.77
N ALA A 157 -0.08 14.28 -9.82
CA ALA A 157 -0.28 14.74 -11.18
C ALA A 157 -1.76 15.06 -11.41
N SER A 158 -2.07 16.15 -12.13
CA SER A 158 -3.46 16.58 -12.35
C SER A 158 -4.32 15.50 -13.00
N ALA A 159 -3.72 14.63 -13.83
CA ALA A 159 -4.42 13.47 -14.39
C ALA A 159 -4.85 12.47 -13.31
N THR A 160 -3.97 12.18 -12.35
CA THR A 160 -4.24 11.31 -11.20
C THR A 160 -5.27 11.92 -10.26
N ALA A 161 -5.13 13.21 -9.93
CA ALA A 161 -6.11 13.94 -9.11
C ALA A 161 -7.50 13.91 -9.74
N ASN A 162 -7.62 14.24 -11.03
CA ASN A 162 -8.89 14.20 -11.76
C ASN A 162 -9.50 12.79 -11.79
N ALA A 163 -8.66 11.74 -11.91
CA ALA A 163 -9.14 10.35 -11.92
C ALA A 163 -9.68 9.93 -10.55
N ILE A 164 -9.01 10.34 -9.46
CA ILE A 164 -9.47 10.12 -8.08
C ILE A 164 -10.80 10.88 -7.85
N GLU A 165 -10.84 12.16 -8.21
CA GLU A 165 -12.03 13.00 -8.03
C GLU A 165 -13.24 12.46 -8.80
N GLN A 166 -13.06 12.09 -10.07
CA GLN A 166 -14.12 11.53 -10.89
C GLN A 166 -14.62 10.20 -10.33
N SER A 167 -13.72 9.33 -9.86
CA SER A 167 -14.12 8.03 -9.31
C SER A 167 -14.90 8.17 -8.01
N MET A 168 -14.55 9.16 -7.18
CA MET A 168 -15.31 9.49 -5.97
C MET A 168 -16.68 10.11 -6.28
N ALA A 169 -16.76 10.97 -7.30
CA ALA A 169 -18.04 11.52 -7.76
C ALA A 169 -18.96 10.40 -8.26
N ASP A 170 -18.43 9.49 -9.09
CA ASP A 170 -19.18 8.33 -9.59
C ASP A 170 -19.70 7.44 -8.45
N LEU A 171 -18.87 7.18 -7.41
CA LEU A 171 -19.29 6.39 -6.25
C LEU A 171 -20.43 7.09 -5.48
N THR A 172 -20.29 8.39 -5.22
CA THR A 172 -21.28 9.17 -4.48
C THR A 172 -22.62 9.27 -5.24
N ASP A 173 -22.56 9.46 -6.55
CA ASP A 173 -23.73 9.53 -7.43
C ASP A 173 -24.48 8.20 -7.47
N VAL A 174 -23.76 7.08 -7.66
CA VAL A 174 -24.35 5.74 -7.68
C VAL A 174 -25.05 5.43 -6.35
N ARG A 175 -24.42 5.77 -5.22
CA ARG A 175 -24.99 5.55 -3.88
C ARG A 175 -26.24 6.40 -3.64
N SER A 176 -26.24 7.64 -4.13
CA SER A 176 -27.41 8.51 -4.06
C SER A 176 -28.58 7.98 -4.92
N GLU A 177 -28.29 7.43 -6.10
CA GLU A 177 -29.31 6.83 -6.98
C GLU A 177 -29.88 5.53 -6.38
N LEU A 178 -29.03 4.68 -5.80
CA LEU A 178 -29.46 3.48 -5.08
C LEU A 178 -30.39 3.81 -3.90
N LEU A 179 -30.05 4.86 -3.14
CA LEU A 179 -30.89 5.35 -2.06
C LEU A 179 -32.24 5.87 -2.58
N SER A 180 -32.25 6.62 -3.68
CA SER A 180 -33.49 7.08 -4.31
C SER A 180 -34.38 5.93 -4.80
N ILE A 181 -33.80 4.84 -5.29
CA ILE A 181 -34.55 3.64 -5.67
C ILE A 181 -35.06 2.91 -4.43
N ALA A 182 -34.27 2.84 -3.35
CA ALA A 182 -34.69 2.24 -2.09
C ALA A 182 -35.87 2.98 -1.45
N ASP A 183 -35.96 4.30 -1.65
CA ASP A 183 -37.07 5.14 -1.18
C ASP A 183 -38.28 5.16 -2.14
N SER A 184 -38.13 4.63 -3.35
CA SER A 184 -39.23 4.64 -4.33
C SER A 184 -40.38 3.74 -3.87
N GLU A 185 -41.57 4.34 -3.75
CA GLU A 185 -42.80 3.60 -3.50
C GLU A 185 -43.38 3.08 -4.82
N MET A 186 -43.96 1.87 -4.80
CA MET A 186 -44.75 1.36 -5.91
C MET A 186 -45.83 2.39 -6.34
N PRO A 187 -46.19 2.47 -7.63
CA PRO A 187 -47.35 3.24 -8.07
C PRO A 187 -48.64 2.59 -7.54
N ILE A 188 -49.03 2.95 -6.32
CA ILE A 188 -50.13 2.36 -5.56
C ILE A 188 -51.44 2.42 -6.36
N GLU A 189 -51.64 3.48 -7.15
CA GLU A 189 -52.84 3.66 -7.97
C GLU A 189 -52.97 2.55 -9.03
N LEU A 190 -51.86 2.21 -9.70
CA LEU A 190 -51.84 1.15 -10.71
C LEU A 190 -51.99 -0.23 -10.06
N LEU A 191 -51.37 -0.46 -8.90
CA LEU A 191 -51.53 -1.69 -8.14
C LEU A 191 -52.99 -1.86 -7.70
N LEU A 192 -53.63 -0.80 -7.17
CA LEU A 192 -55.04 -0.82 -6.77
C LEU A 192 -55.96 -1.09 -7.95
N LEU A 193 -55.73 -0.45 -9.10
CA LEU A 193 -56.50 -0.70 -10.32
C LEU A 193 -56.35 -2.15 -10.81
N SER A 194 -55.14 -2.69 -10.77
CA SER A 194 -54.85 -4.09 -11.13
C SER A 194 -55.56 -5.08 -10.19
N VAL A 195 -55.51 -4.82 -8.88
CA VAL A 195 -56.22 -5.62 -7.87
C VAL A 195 -57.74 -5.57 -8.10
N ILE A 196 -58.30 -4.38 -8.34
CA ILE A 196 -59.74 -4.22 -8.64
C ILE A 196 -60.14 -4.97 -9.92
N ALA A 197 -59.33 -4.86 -10.99
CA ALA A 197 -59.57 -5.58 -12.24
C ALA A 197 -59.51 -7.11 -12.05
N GLY A 198 -58.55 -7.60 -11.27
CA GLY A 198 -58.44 -9.01 -10.89
C GLY A 198 -59.66 -9.49 -10.10
N PHE A 199 -60.13 -8.72 -9.11
CA PHE A 199 -61.36 -9.03 -8.37
C PHE A 199 -62.59 -9.06 -9.28
N ALA A 200 -62.74 -8.09 -10.18
CA ALA A 200 -63.84 -8.05 -11.13
C ALA A 200 -63.84 -9.28 -12.06
N LEU A 201 -62.65 -9.71 -12.50
CA LEU A 201 -62.47 -10.91 -13.31
C LEU A 201 -62.88 -12.18 -12.55
N ILE A 202 -62.46 -12.32 -11.29
CA ILE A 202 -62.80 -13.44 -10.41
C ILE A 202 -64.31 -13.50 -10.16
N ILE A 203 -64.94 -12.37 -9.81
CA ILE A 203 -66.40 -12.30 -9.56
C ILE A 203 -67.18 -12.72 -10.81
N ASN A 204 -66.78 -12.24 -11.99
CA ASN A 204 -67.43 -12.59 -13.25
C ASN A 204 -67.25 -14.08 -13.61
N ALA A 205 -66.03 -14.62 -13.41
CA ALA A 205 -65.73 -16.04 -13.64
C ALA A 205 -66.55 -16.96 -12.72
N LEU A 206 -66.71 -16.59 -11.46
CA LEU A 206 -67.56 -17.31 -10.50
C LEU A 206 -69.03 -17.26 -10.93
N PHE A 207 -69.54 -16.09 -11.32
CA PHE A 207 -70.93 -15.95 -11.78
C PHE A 207 -71.25 -16.89 -12.97
N VAL A 208 -70.29 -17.05 -13.90
CA VAL A 208 -70.40 -18.02 -15.00
C VAL A 208 -70.35 -19.45 -14.49
N ALA A 209 -69.36 -19.80 -13.65
CA ALA A 209 -69.16 -21.16 -13.14
C ALA A 209 -70.36 -21.71 -12.36
N LEU A 210 -71.07 -20.86 -11.62
CA LEU A 210 -72.28 -21.23 -10.88
C LEU A 210 -73.49 -21.55 -11.76
N ARG A 211 -73.45 -21.14 -13.03
CA ARG A 211 -74.59 -21.19 -13.95
C ARG A 211 -74.49 -22.30 -15.01
N SER A 212 -73.28 -22.80 -15.29
CA SER A 212 -72.99 -23.71 -16.43
C SER A 212 -72.53 -25.13 -16.08
N GLY A 213 -72.68 -25.58 -14.83
CA GLY A 213 -72.39 -26.96 -14.40
C GLY A 213 -70.92 -27.22 -14.01
N GLY A 214 -70.62 -28.46 -13.59
CA GLY A 214 -69.36 -28.81 -12.90
C GLY A 214 -68.06 -28.49 -13.65
N ASN A 215 -68.06 -28.57 -14.98
CA ASN A 215 -66.83 -28.40 -15.78
C ASN A 215 -66.33 -26.95 -15.84
N THR A 216 -67.19 -25.95 -15.65
CA THR A 216 -66.81 -24.53 -15.63
C THR A 216 -66.21 -24.05 -14.31
N VAL A 217 -66.32 -24.85 -13.24
CA VAL A 217 -65.67 -24.58 -11.95
C VAL A 217 -64.15 -24.61 -12.09
N TYR A 218 -63.61 -25.54 -12.89
CA TYR A 218 -62.17 -25.63 -13.14
C TYR A 218 -61.61 -24.38 -13.83
N VAL A 219 -62.38 -23.74 -14.72
CA VAL A 219 -61.99 -22.49 -15.40
C VAL A 219 -61.92 -21.32 -14.41
N ALA A 220 -62.91 -21.20 -13.52
CA ALA A 220 -62.91 -20.16 -12.50
C ALA A 220 -61.75 -20.32 -11.48
N VAL A 221 -61.46 -21.55 -11.07
CA VAL A 221 -60.30 -21.85 -10.21
C VAL A 221 -58.99 -21.50 -10.92
N GLY A 222 -58.86 -21.83 -12.21
CA GLY A 222 -57.68 -21.47 -13.01
C GLY A 222 -57.45 -19.96 -13.06
N ILE A 223 -58.51 -19.16 -13.27
CA ILE A 223 -58.42 -17.68 -13.28
C ILE A 223 -58.00 -17.14 -11.90
N ILE A 224 -58.57 -17.65 -10.81
CA ILE A 224 -58.20 -17.27 -9.44
C ILE A 224 -56.71 -17.49 -9.18
N VAL A 225 -56.19 -18.66 -9.58
CA VAL A 225 -54.78 -19.00 -9.39
C VAL A 225 -53.87 -18.08 -10.20
N ILE A 226 -54.23 -17.80 -11.47
CA ILE A 226 -53.44 -16.90 -12.32
C ILE A 226 -53.39 -15.48 -11.74
N VAL A 227 -54.53 -14.92 -11.35
CA VAL A 227 -54.58 -13.58 -10.73
C VAL A 227 -53.77 -13.53 -9.43
N ALA A 228 -53.85 -14.58 -8.60
CA ALA A 228 -53.09 -14.66 -7.36
C ALA A 228 -51.57 -14.76 -7.60
N LEU A 229 -51.13 -15.53 -8.61
CA LEU A 229 -49.73 -15.66 -9.00
C LEU A 229 -49.19 -14.35 -9.57
N ASP A 230 -49.94 -13.68 -10.45
CA ASP A 230 -49.52 -12.40 -11.06
C ASP A 230 -49.38 -11.30 -9.99
N LEU A 231 -50.34 -11.19 -9.07
CA LEU A 231 -50.27 -10.22 -7.98
C LEU A 231 -49.12 -10.54 -7.01
N ALA A 232 -48.89 -11.82 -6.71
CA ALA A 232 -47.75 -12.24 -5.88
C ALA A 232 -46.41 -11.95 -6.56
N LEU A 233 -46.33 -12.10 -7.89
CA LEU A 233 -45.15 -11.76 -8.68
C LEU A 233 -44.88 -10.24 -8.67
N VAL A 234 -45.92 -9.42 -8.88
CA VAL A 234 -45.81 -7.95 -8.81
C VAL A 234 -45.26 -7.52 -7.44
N VAL A 235 -45.87 -8.02 -6.35
CA VAL A 235 -45.41 -7.70 -4.99
C VAL A 235 -43.98 -8.22 -4.74
N GLY A 236 -43.65 -9.41 -5.27
CA GLY A 236 -42.32 -10.01 -5.11
C GLY A 236 -41.18 -9.27 -5.83
N ILE A 237 -41.47 -8.55 -6.91
CA ILE A 237 -40.48 -7.76 -7.68
C ILE A 237 -40.43 -6.30 -7.22
N SER A 238 -41.52 -5.79 -6.65
CA SER A 238 -41.68 -4.39 -6.27
C SER A 238 -40.75 -3.84 -5.19
N ALA A 239 -39.91 -4.68 -4.59
CA ALA A 239 -39.00 -4.29 -3.54
C ALA A 239 -37.59 -4.82 -3.87
N PRO A 240 -36.78 -4.06 -4.64
CA PRO A 240 -35.50 -4.54 -5.17
C PRO A 240 -34.47 -4.89 -4.08
N PHE A 241 -34.65 -4.39 -2.86
CA PHE A 241 -33.80 -4.69 -1.71
C PHE A 241 -34.48 -5.58 -0.66
N ARG A 242 -35.76 -5.95 -0.84
CA ARG A 242 -36.56 -6.76 0.11
C ARG A 242 -37.40 -7.78 -0.64
N GLY A 243 -37.16 -9.07 -0.43
CA GLY A 243 -38.03 -10.11 -0.99
C GLY A 243 -37.26 -11.17 -1.77
N PRO A 244 -37.97 -12.01 -2.55
CA PRO A 244 -37.40 -13.18 -3.23
C PRO A 244 -36.51 -12.82 -4.42
N PHE A 245 -36.76 -11.67 -5.06
CA PHE A 245 -35.98 -11.16 -6.19
C PHE A 245 -35.26 -9.88 -5.78
N LYS A 246 -34.11 -10.04 -5.13
CA LYS A 246 -33.30 -8.92 -4.60
C LYS A 246 -32.05 -8.68 -5.44
N VAL A 247 -31.56 -7.45 -5.37
CA VAL A 247 -30.25 -7.06 -5.90
C VAL A 247 -29.14 -7.87 -5.24
N ASP A 248 -28.20 -8.34 -6.04
CA ASP A 248 -27.02 -9.05 -5.59
C ASP A 248 -25.82 -8.08 -5.41
N ALA A 249 -25.26 -8.06 -4.21
CA ALA A 249 -24.08 -7.30 -3.85
C ALA A 249 -22.76 -7.98 -4.29
N GLY A 250 -22.83 -9.14 -4.97
CA GLY A 250 -21.68 -9.90 -5.45
C GLY A 250 -20.54 -9.06 -6.07
N PRO A 251 -20.81 -8.12 -7.00
CA PRO A 251 -19.76 -7.28 -7.57
C PRO A 251 -19.00 -6.43 -6.55
N VAL A 252 -19.70 -5.86 -5.56
CA VAL A 252 -19.11 -5.05 -4.48
C VAL A 252 -18.30 -5.94 -3.54
N ARG A 253 -18.81 -7.14 -3.20
CA ARG A 253 -18.09 -8.14 -2.41
C ARG A 253 -16.78 -8.57 -3.08
N THR A 254 -16.82 -8.85 -4.38
CA THR A 254 -15.63 -9.22 -5.16
C THR A 254 -14.61 -8.09 -5.11
N MET A 255 -15.04 -6.86 -5.34
CA MET A 255 -14.16 -5.69 -5.25
C MET A 255 -13.55 -5.53 -3.85
N ALA A 256 -14.35 -5.69 -2.78
CA ALA A 256 -13.85 -5.63 -1.40
C ALA A 256 -12.75 -6.68 -1.15
N THR A 257 -12.98 -7.90 -1.63
CA THR A 257 -12.02 -9.02 -1.52
C THR A 257 -10.72 -8.70 -2.26
N GLU A 258 -10.80 -8.14 -3.48
CA GLU A 258 -9.60 -7.80 -4.27
C GLU A 258 -8.80 -6.64 -3.65
N VAL A 259 -9.48 -5.59 -3.16
CA VAL A 259 -8.82 -4.47 -2.46
C VAL A 259 -8.14 -4.96 -1.18
N GLN A 260 -8.82 -5.76 -0.37
CA GLN A 260 -8.25 -6.34 0.86
C GLN A 260 -7.11 -7.31 0.58
N ALA A 261 -7.16 -8.03 -0.55
CA ALA A 261 -6.06 -8.87 -1.01
C ALA A 261 -4.88 -8.07 -1.61
N GLY A 262 -4.97 -6.73 -1.64
CA GLY A 262 -3.90 -5.86 -2.10
C GLY A 262 -3.69 -5.85 -3.62
N VAL A 263 -4.65 -6.34 -4.41
CA VAL A 263 -4.53 -6.49 -5.89
C VAL A 263 -4.18 -5.18 -6.61
N TYR A 264 -4.53 -4.04 -6.01
CA TYR A 264 -4.37 -2.70 -6.58
C TYR A 264 -3.24 -1.91 -5.92
N LEU A 265 -2.43 -2.53 -5.06
CA LEU A 265 -1.22 -1.90 -4.53
C LEU A 265 -0.10 -2.01 -5.57
N PRO A 266 0.60 -0.92 -5.92
CA PRO A 266 1.58 -0.87 -7.01
C PRO A 266 2.77 -1.85 -6.87
N TRP A 267 2.95 -2.48 -5.70
CA TRP A 267 3.99 -3.46 -5.40
C TRP A 267 3.48 -4.90 -5.26
N VAL A 268 2.16 -5.12 -5.36
CA VAL A 268 1.53 -6.44 -5.53
C VAL A 268 1.07 -6.49 -6.98
N GLY A 269 1.98 -6.83 -7.90
CA GLY A 269 1.62 -6.95 -9.32
C GLY A 269 0.43 -7.91 -9.55
N PRO A 270 -0.20 -7.93 -10.74
CA PRO A 270 -1.42 -8.71 -11.02
C PRO A 270 -1.33 -10.26 -10.91
N GLY A 271 -0.34 -10.81 -10.20
CA GLY A 271 -0.01 -12.23 -10.25
C GLY A 271 0.42 -12.91 -8.96
N GLN A 272 0.62 -12.23 -7.83
CA GLN A 272 0.93 -12.94 -6.57
C GLN A 272 0.35 -12.20 -5.38
N ALA A 273 -0.84 -12.61 -4.95
CA ALA A 273 -1.11 -12.66 -3.52
C ALA A 273 0.12 -13.29 -2.87
N ILE A 274 0.76 -12.60 -1.93
CA ILE A 274 1.81 -13.19 -1.13
C ILE A 274 1.16 -14.41 -0.50
N LYS A 275 1.50 -15.60 -1.00
CA LYS A 275 1.25 -16.83 -0.27
C LYS A 275 2.19 -16.75 0.91
N VAL A 276 1.74 -16.07 1.96
CA VAL A 276 2.32 -16.18 3.29
C VAL A 276 2.44 -17.69 3.50
N SER A 277 3.67 -18.17 3.64
CA SER A 277 3.92 -19.58 3.91
C SER A 277 2.99 -20.01 5.05
N SER A 278 2.27 -21.12 4.85
CA SER A 278 1.20 -21.60 5.71
C SER A 278 1.64 -22.03 7.12
N LYS A 279 2.90 -21.74 7.51
CA LYS A 279 3.31 -21.82 8.91
C LYS A 279 2.72 -20.63 9.64
N THR A 280 1.46 -20.79 10.00
CA THR A 280 0.75 -19.88 10.89
C THR A 280 1.46 -19.84 12.24
N CYS A 281 1.28 -18.77 13.01
CA CYS A 281 1.77 -18.71 14.38
C CYS A 281 1.28 -19.88 15.27
N ASP A 282 0.27 -20.62 14.82
CA ASP A 282 -0.27 -21.81 15.47
C ASP A 282 0.69 -23.02 15.39
N ASP A 283 1.54 -23.10 14.35
CA ASP A 283 2.48 -24.23 14.17
C ASP A 283 3.75 -24.08 15.01
N ASP A 284 4.20 -22.84 15.26
CA ASP A 284 5.34 -22.50 16.11
C ASP A 284 5.16 -21.08 16.71
N PRO A 285 4.58 -20.96 17.91
CA PRO A 285 4.39 -19.66 18.56
C PRO A 285 5.69 -18.89 18.81
N ALA A 286 6.86 -19.56 18.86
CA ALA A 286 8.15 -18.90 19.03
C ALA A 286 8.66 -18.24 17.74
N SER A 287 8.05 -18.57 16.60
CA SER A 287 8.37 -17.96 15.29
C SER A 287 7.64 -16.63 15.04
N CYS A 288 6.76 -16.21 15.96
CA CYS A 288 5.99 -14.97 15.87
C CYS A 288 6.28 -14.02 17.04
N VAL A 289 6.21 -12.73 16.76
CA VAL A 289 6.12 -11.71 17.80
C VAL A 289 4.64 -11.40 18.04
N ARG A 290 4.20 -11.50 19.31
CA ARG A 290 2.85 -11.12 19.73
C ARG A 290 2.89 -9.73 20.34
N VAL A 291 2.04 -8.84 19.86
CA VAL A 291 1.82 -7.49 20.39
C VAL A 291 0.39 -7.42 20.90
N ASN A 292 0.18 -7.21 22.21
CA ASN A 292 -1.17 -7.15 22.76
C ASN A 292 -1.85 -5.83 22.40
N PRO A 293 -3.20 -5.74 22.44
CA PRO A 293 -3.90 -4.48 22.19
C PRO A 293 -3.36 -3.33 23.05
N GLY A 294 -2.94 -2.25 22.40
CA GLY A 294 -2.38 -1.07 23.06
C GLY A 294 -0.88 -1.15 23.43
N ASP A 295 -0.23 -2.31 23.32
CA ASP A 295 1.23 -2.40 23.45
C ASP A 295 1.92 -1.87 22.19
N PRO A 296 3.10 -1.22 22.27
CA PRO A 296 3.80 -0.75 21.09
C PRO A 296 4.46 -1.89 20.31
N ILE A 297 4.58 -1.73 18.99
CA ILE A 297 5.41 -2.57 18.13
C ILE A 297 6.87 -2.18 18.36
N GLN A 298 7.69 -3.14 18.83
CA GLN A 298 9.10 -2.86 19.12
C GLN A 298 9.98 -3.08 17.91
N LEU A 299 10.67 -2.01 17.50
CA LEU A 299 11.71 -2.02 16.48
C LEU A 299 13.03 -1.58 17.07
N ALA A 300 14.14 -2.02 16.49
CA ALA A 300 15.45 -1.63 16.97
C ALA A 300 16.26 -0.89 15.91
N ALA A 301 17.09 0.05 16.37
CA ALA A 301 18.16 0.65 15.60
C ALA A 301 19.50 0.13 16.12
N LEU A 302 20.25 -0.62 15.31
CA LEU A 302 21.62 -1.03 15.63
C LEU A 302 22.58 -0.19 14.78
N LEU A 303 23.00 0.96 15.28
CA LEU A 303 23.68 2.00 14.49
C LEU A 303 24.90 2.55 15.22
N ARG A 304 25.75 3.32 14.54
CA ARG A 304 26.86 4.06 15.18
C ARG A 304 26.31 5.37 15.77
N ILE A 305 25.89 5.36 17.04
CA ILE A 305 25.12 6.47 17.67
C ILE A 305 25.68 6.94 19.03
N GLY A 306 26.83 6.42 19.47
CA GLY A 306 27.51 6.86 20.70
C GLY A 306 28.01 8.32 20.70
N LYS A 307 28.69 8.75 21.77
CA LYS A 307 29.22 10.14 21.86
C LYS A 307 30.22 10.49 20.74
N ASP A 308 30.82 9.48 20.13
CA ASP A 308 31.73 9.56 18.98
C ASP A 308 31.10 8.96 17.69
N ALA A 309 29.76 8.96 17.62
CA ALA A 309 28.88 8.33 16.60
C ALA A 309 29.26 8.59 15.14
N GLY A 310 30.04 9.63 14.87
CA GLY A 310 30.14 10.17 13.52
C GLY A 310 28.81 10.75 13.04
N ALA A 311 28.86 11.62 12.04
CA ALA A 311 27.66 12.29 11.54
C ALA A 311 26.69 11.34 10.81
N ALA A 312 27.17 10.18 10.34
CA ALA A 312 26.42 9.26 9.49
C ALA A 312 25.39 8.41 10.25
N GLY A 313 25.81 7.69 11.31
CA GLY A 313 24.87 6.83 12.07
C GLY A 313 23.79 7.62 12.82
N LEU A 314 24.10 8.85 13.24
CA LEU A 314 23.08 9.77 13.75
C LEU A 314 22.08 10.20 12.66
N ASP A 315 22.53 10.36 11.41
CA ASP A 315 21.67 10.72 10.29
C ASP A 315 20.75 9.55 9.89
N ASP A 316 21.25 8.32 9.96
CA ASP A 316 20.45 7.10 9.79
C ASP A 316 19.32 7.03 10.83
N LEU A 317 19.66 7.23 12.10
CA LEU A 317 18.68 7.21 13.20
C LEU A 317 17.59 8.26 12.97
N ARG A 318 17.96 9.46 12.52
CA ARG A 318 17.04 10.54 12.21
C ARG A 318 16.13 10.22 11.02
N GLY A 319 16.66 9.54 10.00
CA GLY A 319 15.88 9.01 8.88
C GLY A 319 14.81 8.02 9.37
N PHE A 320 15.17 7.12 10.28
CA PHE A 320 14.22 6.18 10.89
C PHE A 320 13.17 6.92 11.74
N GLN A 321 13.57 7.86 12.60
CA GLN A 321 12.64 8.66 13.41
C GLN A 321 11.67 9.52 12.57
N LEU A 322 12.08 9.97 11.38
CA LEU A 322 11.17 10.62 10.43
C LEU A 322 10.23 9.63 9.75
N ALA A 323 10.65 8.39 9.51
CA ALA A 323 9.76 7.36 8.99
C ALA A 323 8.65 7.04 9.99
N ILE A 324 8.96 7.02 11.28
CA ILE A 324 7.96 6.85 12.35
C ILE A 324 6.98 8.04 12.39
N ASP A 325 7.49 9.28 12.32
CA ASP A 325 6.67 10.50 12.18
C ASP A 325 5.67 10.37 11.02
N TYR A 326 6.17 9.94 9.86
CA TYR A 326 5.41 9.86 8.62
C TYR A 326 4.43 8.69 8.51
N LEU A 327 4.32 7.81 9.52
CA LEU A 327 3.49 6.61 9.44
C LEU A 327 2.01 6.91 9.17
N ASP A 328 1.50 8.07 9.59
CA ASP A 328 0.13 8.52 9.33
C ASP A 328 0.00 9.46 8.11
N GLY A 329 1.08 9.60 7.34
CA GLY A 329 1.12 10.31 6.06
C GLY A 329 1.33 11.83 6.17
N LYS A 330 1.83 12.33 7.30
CA LYS A 330 2.19 13.74 7.51
C LYS A 330 3.48 13.84 8.33
N PHE A 331 4.16 14.99 8.25
CA PHE A 331 5.27 15.34 9.12
C PHE A 331 4.84 16.46 10.06
N ASP A 332 4.35 16.12 11.24
CA ASP A 332 3.91 17.09 12.24
C ASP A 332 4.71 17.03 13.55
N GLY A 333 5.69 16.13 13.62
CA GLY A 333 6.55 15.96 14.79
C GLY A 333 5.95 15.02 15.83
N GLU A 334 4.75 14.48 15.59
CA GLU A 334 4.15 13.42 16.38
C GLU A 334 4.37 12.08 15.68
N ASP A 335 4.71 11.05 16.45
CA ASP A 335 4.98 9.72 15.88
C ASP A 335 3.65 9.06 15.47
N GLY A 336 3.57 8.59 14.23
CA GLY A 336 2.39 7.88 13.72
C GLY A 336 2.27 6.46 14.27
N GLN A 337 1.13 5.82 13.96
CA GLN A 337 0.83 4.45 14.41
C GLN A 337 0.82 3.46 13.25
N LEU A 338 1.36 2.26 13.49
CA LEU A 338 1.30 1.14 12.55
C LEU A 338 0.26 0.13 13.05
N LEU A 339 -0.77 -0.13 12.24
CA LEU A 339 -1.86 -1.06 12.60
C LEU A 339 -2.56 -0.74 13.94
N GLY A 340 -2.61 0.55 14.32
CA GLY A 340 -3.20 1.01 15.58
C GLY A 340 -2.27 0.89 16.80
N HIS A 341 -1.00 0.58 16.59
CA HIS A 341 0.02 0.49 17.64
C HIS A 341 1.09 1.57 17.45
N GLU A 342 1.56 2.16 18.55
CA GLU A 342 2.75 3.03 18.54
C GLU A 342 4.01 2.21 18.20
N ILE A 343 5.04 2.88 17.68
CA ILE A 343 6.36 2.28 17.48
C ILE A 343 7.24 2.60 18.69
N ALA A 344 7.73 1.57 19.38
CA ALA A 344 8.79 1.71 20.37
C ALA A 344 10.15 1.44 19.71
N LEU A 345 10.99 2.47 19.62
CA LEU A 345 12.33 2.36 19.04
C LEU A 345 13.38 2.08 20.12
N TYR A 346 14.09 0.96 19.99
CA TYR A 346 15.20 0.61 20.87
C TYR A 346 16.55 0.84 20.18
N GLU A 347 17.33 1.79 20.73
CA GLU A 347 18.57 2.26 20.13
C GLU A 347 19.79 1.56 20.76
N VAL A 348 20.62 0.92 19.92
CA VAL A 348 21.83 0.21 20.33
C VAL A 348 23.03 0.71 19.53
N ASP A 349 24.08 1.13 20.23
CA ASP A 349 25.33 1.60 19.64
C ASP A 349 26.24 0.43 19.24
N ASP A 350 26.41 0.22 17.94
CA ASP A 350 27.28 -0.82 17.36
C ASP A 350 28.78 -0.43 17.34
N LYS A 351 29.08 0.82 17.70
CA LYS A 351 30.44 1.39 17.73
C LYS A 351 31.22 1.21 16.41
N CYS A 352 30.53 0.99 15.29
CA CYS A 352 31.11 0.71 13.98
C CYS A 352 32.16 -0.41 13.99
N SER A 353 31.98 -1.44 14.83
CA SER A 353 32.97 -2.51 15.02
C SER A 353 32.33 -3.90 14.97
N PRO A 354 33.08 -4.95 14.58
CA PRO A 354 32.58 -6.32 14.63
C PRO A 354 32.08 -6.73 16.03
N ASP A 355 32.84 -6.42 17.09
CA ASP A 355 32.47 -6.73 18.48
C ASP A 355 31.19 -5.99 18.91
N GLY A 356 31.03 -4.73 18.49
CA GLY A 356 29.84 -3.94 18.77
C GLY A 356 28.61 -4.45 18.00
N GLY A 357 28.77 -4.85 16.73
CA GLY A 357 27.72 -5.53 15.97
C GLY A 357 27.27 -6.85 16.61
N GLN A 358 28.23 -7.68 17.01
CA GLN A 358 27.95 -8.96 17.67
C GLN A 358 27.26 -8.78 19.03
N SER A 359 27.78 -7.89 19.88
CA SER A 359 27.21 -7.64 21.21
C SER A 359 25.85 -6.94 21.15
N GLY A 360 25.67 -6.00 20.22
CA GLY A 360 24.40 -5.33 19.98
C GLY A 360 23.33 -6.29 19.46
N ALA A 361 23.67 -7.17 18.50
CA ALA A 361 22.77 -8.22 18.06
C ALA A 361 22.38 -9.17 19.22
N GLY A 362 23.35 -9.60 20.03
CA GLY A 362 23.08 -10.40 21.23
C GLY A 362 22.15 -9.71 22.23
N GLN A 363 22.32 -8.40 22.46
CA GLN A 363 21.43 -7.60 23.31
C GLN A 363 20.00 -7.56 22.77
N LEU A 364 19.85 -7.30 21.46
CA LEU A 364 18.54 -7.24 20.81
C LEU A 364 17.82 -8.59 20.79
N LEU A 365 18.56 -9.69 20.57
CA LEU A 365 17.99 -11.04 20.55
C LEU A 365 17.57 -11.57 21.93
N ASN A 366 18.06 -10.96 23.02
CA ASN A 366 17.59 -11.27 24.37
C ASN A 366 16.17 -10.75 24.60
N ASP A 367 15.76 -9.69 23.90
CA ASP A 367 14.40 -9.21 23.92
C ASP A 367 13.59 -9.87 22.78
N LYS A 368 12.69 -10.79 23.16
CA LYS A 368 11.88 -11.54 22.19
C LYS A 368 10.80 -10.69 21.53
N SER A 369 10.53 -9.48 22.04
CA SER A 369 9.53 -8.58 21.47
C SER A 369 10.06 -7.72 20.32
N VAL A 370 11.38 -7.69 20.07
CA VAL A 370 11.95 -7.04 18.89
C VAL A 370 11.46 -7.74 17.61
N VAL A 371 10.78 -6.97 16.77
CA VAL A 371 10.18 -7.44 15.51
C VAL A 371 11.21 -7.44 14.38
N ALA A 372 11.91 -6.32 14.20
CA ALA A 372 12.91 -6.13 13.15
C ALA A 372 13.92 -5.04 13.55
N VAL A 373 15.04 -4.99 12.83
CA VAL A 373 16.18 -4.11 13.09
C VAL A 373 16.47 -3.25 11.86
N VAL A 374 16.54 -1.94 12.04
CA VAL A 374 17.20 -1.04 11.07
C VAL A 374 18.67 -0.94 11.44
N GLY A 375 19.54 -1.28 10.50
CA GLY A 375 20.98 -1.26 10.71
C GLY A 375 21.73 -2.26 9.86
N THR A 376 23.06 -2.27 9.89
CA THR A 376 23.88 -1.35 10.70
C THR A 376 24.34 -0.13 9.93
N THR A 377 25.01 0.82 10.60
CA THR A 377 25.70 1.92 9.91
C THR A 377 26.94 1.40 9.17
N CYS A 378 27.74 0.55 9.82
CA CYS A 378 29.03 0.09 9.28
C CYS A 378 29.03 -1.38 8.84
N SER A 379 29.52 -1.65 7.63
CA SER A 379 29.53 -3.00 7.04
C SER A 379 30.29 -4.04 7.89
N GLY A 380 31.32 -3.64 8.63
CA GLY A 380 32.03 -4.53 9.55
C GLY A 380 31.16 -5.01 10.73
N ALA A 381 30.32 -4.13 11.28
CA ALA A 381 29.35 -4.50 12.31
C ALA A 381 28.24 -5.39 11.73
N ALA A 382 27.77 -5.09 10.51
CA ALA A 382 26.78 -5.91 9.82
C ALA A 382 27.27 -7.34 9.62
N LYS A 383 28.51 -7.50 9.12
CA LYS A 383 29.12 -8.81 8.89
C LYS A 383 29.13 -9.70 10.14
N ALA A 384 29.23 -9.10 11.33
CA ALA A 384 29.18 -9.82 12.60
C ALA A 384 27.75 -10.04 13.13
N ALA A 385 26.81 -9.14 12.83
CA ALA A 385 25.43 -9.20 13.30
C ALA A 385 24.52 -10.10 12.44
N ILE A 386 24.71 -10.11 11.11
CA ILE A 386 23.86 -10.82 10.15
C ILE A 386 23.68 -12.30 10.48
N PRO A 387 24.73 -13.08 10.81
CA PRO A 387 24.55 -14.50 11.13
C PRO A 387 23.69 -14.72 12.38
N LEU A 388 23.83 -13.86 13.40
CA LEU A 388 23.05 -13.97 14.65
C LEU A 388 21.57 -13.68 14.42
N PHE A 389 21.25 -12.63 13.66
CA PHE A 389 19.87 -12.30 13.32
C PHE A 389 19.25 -13.35 12.38
N SER A 390 20.03 -13.86 11.43
CA SER A 390 19.57 -14.91 10.50
C SER A 390 19.28 -16.22 11.21
N GLU A 391 20.14 -16.65 12.14
CA GLU A 391 19.89 -17.82 13.00
C GLU A 391 18.61 -17.65 13.85
N ALA A 392 18.35 -16.43 14.32
CA ALA A 392 17.15 -16.12 15.11
C ALA A 392 15.90 -15.77 14.27
N GLY A 393 16.03 -15.71 12.95
CA GLY A 393 14.96 -15.30 12.03
C GLY A 393 14.54 -13.83 12.11
N VAL A 394 15.33 -12.95 12.74
CA VAL A 394 14.97 -11.53 12.92
C VAL A 394 15.38 -10.73 11.68
N LEU A 395 14.42 -10.08 11.03
CA LEU A 395 14.68 -9.22 9.86
C LEU A 395 15.60 -8.04 10.22
N MET A 396 16.65 -7.84 9.42
CA MET A 396 17.55 -6.69 9.50
C MET A 396 17.63 -5.97 8.15
N VAL A 397 17.35 -4.67 8.12
CA VAL A 397 17.43 -3.85 6.90
C VAL A 397 18.37 -2.66 7.12
N SER A 398 19.46 -2.58 6.36
CA SER A 398 20.42 -1.47 6.46
C SER A 398 20.13 -0.34 5.48
N GLY A 399 20.17 0.90 6.00
CA GLY A 399 20.16 2.13 5.20
C GLY A 399 21.51 2.53 4.60
N GLN A 400 22.63 1.98 5.09
CA GLN A 400 23.96 2.54 4.83
C GLN A 400 25.04 1.50 4.47
N ASN A 401 24.80 0.20 4.65
CA ASN A 401 25.82 -0.82 4.39
C ASN A 401 26.06 -1.06 2.88
N THR A 402 27.23 -0.67 2.36
CA THR A 402 27.55 -0.75 0.93
C THR A 402 28.46 -1.93 0.53
N ALA A 403 29.18 -2.52 1.48
CA ALA A 403 30.21 -3.53 1.17
C ALA A 403 29.63 -4.74 0.41
N PRO A 404 30.29 -5.25 -0.66
CA PRO A 404 29.77 -6.34 -1.48
C PRO A 404 29.66 -7.68 -0.73
N VAL A 405 30.59 -7.95 0.19
CA VAL A 405 30.68 -9.21 0.94
C VAL A 405 29.39 -9.55 1.72
N LEU A 406 28.57 -8.56 2.06
CA LEU A 406 27.35 -8.75 2.84
C LEU A 406 26.25 -9.50 2.07
N THR A 407 26.31 -9.51 0.74
CA THR A 407 25.30 -10.12 -0.13
C THR A 407 25.90 -10.98 -1.25
N ALA A 408 27.23 -11.17 -1.26
CA ALA A 408 27.92 -11.94 -2.29
C ALA A 408 27.62 -13.44 -2.18
N ASP A 409 27.69 -13.99 -0.96
CA ASP A 409 27.41 -15.39 -0.64
C ASP A 409 26.47 -15.44 0.59
N PRO A 410 25.19 -15.08 0.41
CA PRO A 410 24.25 -15.02 1.52
C PRO A 410 24.02 -16.42 2.11
N GLU A 411 23.80 -16.49 3.41
CA GLU A 411 23.30 -17.71 4.05
C GLU A 411 21.93 -18.09 3.45
N PRO A 412 21.59 -19.39 3.30
CA PRO A 412 20.32 -19.82 2.71
C PRO A 412 19.08 -19.21 3.36
N ASP A 413 19.16 -18.95 4.67
CA ASP A 413 18.10 -18.35 5.48
C ASP A 413 18.45 -16.92 5.93
N SER A 414 19.28 -16.22 5.15
CA SER A 414 19.64 -14.83 5.44
C SER A 414 18.39 -13.95 5.62
N THR A 415 18.42 -13.17 6.70
CA THR A 415 17.37 -12.21 7.08
C THR A 415 17.78 -10.76 6.79
N TYR A 416 18.89 -10.58 6.08
CA TYR A 416 19.50 -9.28 5.85
C TYR A 416 19.10 -8.68 4.51
N PHE A 417 18.74 -7.40 4.52
CA PHE A 417 18.51 -6.59 3.34
C PHE A 417 19.22 -5.23 3.44
N ARG A 418 19.37 -4.53 2.32
CA ARG A 418 19.83 -3.14 2.30
C ARG A 418 19.15 -2.29 1.24
N THR A 419 18.94 -1.03 1.58
CA THR A 419 18.44 0.02 0.68
C THR A 419 19.57 0.86 0.08
N ALA A 420 20.78 0.80 0.65
CA ALA A 420 21.98 1.43 0.13
C ALA A 420 22.46 0.75 -1.18
N PRO A 421 22.99 1.51 -2.16
CA PRO A 421 23.69 0.94 -3.30
C PRO A 421 24.94 0.14 -2.88
N ASN A 422 25.21 -0.95 -3.61
CA ASN A 422 26.39 -1.78 -3.39
C ASN A 422 27.67 -1.12 -3.94
N ASP A 423 28.79 -1.25 -3.23
CA ASP A 423 30.12 -0.73 -3.63
C ASP A 423 30.65 -1.28 -4.95
N LEU A 424 30.13 -2.42 -5.44
CA LEU A 424 30.36 -2.88 -6.82
C LEU A 424 30.00 -1.80 -7.85
N ILE A 425 28.95 -1.04 -7.58
CA ILE A 425 28.50 0.08 -8.41
C ILE A 425 29.44 1.27 -8.20
N GLN A 426 29.62 1.72 -6.95
CA GLN A 426 30.40 2.91 -6.65
C GLN A 426 31.87 2.79 -7.07
N GLY A 427 32.55 1.70 -6.71
CA GLY A 427 33.93 1.46 -7.12
C GLY A 427 34.09 1.42 -8.64
N SER A 428 33.10 0.90 -9.38
CA SER A 428 33.10 0.92 -10.85
C SER A 428 32.91 2.33 -11.43
N VAL A 429 32.03 3.14 -10.84
CA VAL A 429 31.80 4.53 -11.29
C VAL A 429 33.02 5.40 -10.99
N VAL A 430 33.57 5.29 -9.79
CA VAL A 430 34.77 6.05 -9.37
C VAL A 430 35.98 5.66 -10.19
N ALA A 431 36.18 4.37 -10.51
CA ALA A 431 37.24 3.94 -11.42
C ALA A 431 37.11 4.60 -12.81
N GLY A 432 35.88 4.71 -13.33
CA GLY A 432 35.63 5.40 -14.60
C GLY A 432 35.90 6.90 -14.56
N PHE A 433 35.60 7.56 -13.44
CA PHE A 433 35.97 8.96 -13.24
C PHE A 433 37.49 9.15 -13.19
N VAL A 434 38.18 8.35 -12.37
CA VAL A 434 39.62 8.49 -12.12
C VAL A 434 40.44 8.17 -13.37
N GLY A 435 40.21 7.00 -13.99
CA GLY A 435 40.98 6.57 -15.15
C GLY A 435 40.49 7.22 -16.46
N GLY A 436 39.19 7.37 -16.63
CA GLY A 436 38.59 7.84 -17.87
C GLY A 436 38.50 9.36 -18.01
N GLN A 437 38.12 10.06 -16.94
CA GLN A 437 37.89 11.51 -17.00
C GLN A 437 39.07 12.34 -16.47
N LEU A 438 39.67 11.92 -15.34
CA LEU A 438 40.86 12.58 -14.80
C LEU A 438 42.15 12.10 -15.49
N GLY A 439 42.17 10.90 -16.07
CA GLY A 439 43.34 10.35 -16.76
C GLY A 439 44.53 10.08 -15.83
N LEU A 440 44.27 9.73 -14.57
CA LEU A 440 45.30 9.44 -13.57
C LEU A 440 45.94 8.07 -13.84
N ASN A 441 47.24 7.94 -13.59
CA ASN A 441 48.02 6.75 -13.96
C ASN A 441 48.69 6.05 -12.76
N ASN A 442 48.99 6.78 -11.68
CA ASN A 442 49.66 6.27 -10.49
C ASN A 442 48.86 6.69 -9.25
N ILE A 443 48.08 5.77 -8.71
CA ILE A 443 47.09 6.11 -7.68
C ILE A 443 47.52 5.53 -6.34
N ALA A 444 47.61 6.38 -5.31
CA ALA A 444 47.68 5.92 -3.92
C ALA A 444 46.27 5.60 -3.43
N ILE A 445 46.06 4.39 -2.93
CA ILE A 445 44.81 3.99 -2.28
C ILE A 445 45.05 4.06 -0.78
N VAL A 446 44.17 4.68 0.00
CA VAL A 446 44.25 4.68 1.46
C VAL A 446 43.09 3.90 2.02
N SER A 447 43.38 2.85 2.79
CA SER A 447 42.38 2.08 3.51
C SER A 447 42.47 2.31 5.02
N ASP A 448 41.32 2.36 5.69
CA ASP A 448 41.24 2.39 7.16
C ASP A 448 41.23 0.99 7.80
N GLY A 449 41.33 -0.07 6.98
CA GLY A 449 41.31 -1.47 7.41
C GLY A 449 39.92 -1.98 7.83
N SER A 450 38.87 -1.19 7.60
CA SER A 450 37.50 -1.66 7.76
C SER A 450 37.07 -2.51 6.57
N VAL A 451 36.10 -3.42 6.81
CA VAL A 451 35.47 -4.23 5.75
C VAL A 451 34.94 -3.36 4.60
N TYR A 452 34.38 -2.18 4.92
CA TYR A 452 33.92 -1.23 3.93
C TYR A 452 35.07 -0.72 3.04
N SER A 453 36.09 -0.16 3.68
CA SER A 453 37.21 0.49 2.99
C SER A 453 38.02 -0.50 2.16
N ASP A 454 38.29 -1.69 2.71
CA ASP A 454 39.04 -2.73 2.01
C ASP A 454 38.27 -3.26 0.79
N GLU A 455 36.97 -3.55 0.94
CA GLU A 455 36.16 -4.07 -0.16
C GLU A 455 35.98 -3.03 -1.27
N LEU A 456 35.68 -1.77 -0.93
CA LEU A 456 35.55 -0.71 -1.91
C LEU A 456 36.89 -0.40 -2.61
N SER A 457 38.01 -0.47 -1.88
CA SER A 457 39.36 -0.38 -2.45
C SER A 457 39.63 -1.51 -3.45
N ASN A 458 39.28 -2.75 -3.11
CA ASN A 458 39.46 -3.92 -3.98
C ASN A 458 38.62 -3.81 -5.27
N VAL A 459 37.36 -3.36 -5.15
CA VAL A 459 36.51 -3.11 -6.33
C VAL A 459 37.13 -2.04 -7.21
N PHE A 460 37.56 -0.92 -6.62
CA PHE A 460 38.21 0.15 -7.36
C PHE A 460 39.48 -0.33 -8.08
N GLU A 461 40.38 -1.02 -7.38
CA GLU A 461 41.63 -1.55 -7.95
C GLU A 461 41.36 -2.53 -9.10
N THR A 462 40.34 -3.37 -8.96
CA THR A 462 39.92 -4.29 -10.03
C THR A 462 39.42 -3.52 -11.26
N LYS A 463 38.57 -2.50 -11.05
CA LYS A 463 37.90 -1.78 -12.15
C LYS A 463 38.81 -0.75 -12.82
N ILE A 464 39.73 -0.14 -12.07
CA ILE A 464 40.64 0.88 -12.58
C ILE A 464 41.66 0.30 -13.58
N GLY A 465 42.02 -0.98 -13.45
CA GLY A 465 42.91 -1.68 -14.39
C GLY A 465 42.41 -1.66 -15.85
N SER A 466 41.10 -1.58 -16.07
CA SER A 466 40.50 -1.48 -17.41
C SER A 466 40.74 -0.12 -18.10
N TYR A 467 41.23 0.89 -17.36
CA TYR A 467 41.51 2.23 -17.88
C TYR A 467 43.01 2.47 -18.17
N GLY A 468 43.85 1.42 -18.11
CA GLY A 468 45.27 1.53 -18.44
C GLY A 468 46.13 2.19 -17.35
N VAL A 469 45.61 2.27 -16.12
CA VAL A 469 46.37 2.74 -14.95
C VAL A 469 47.58 1.84 -14.72
N SER A 470 48.76 2.46 -14.60
CA SER A 470 50.04 1.75 -14.56
C SER A 470 50.38 1.21 -13.18
N ARG A 471 49.93 1.88 -12.11
CA ARG A 471 50.24 1.50 -10.74
C ARG A 471 49.17 1.95 -9.76
N THR A 472 48.78 1.03 -8.88
CA THR A 472 48.08 1.28 -7.63
C THR A 472 48.99 0.88 -6.46
N GLN A 473 48.86 1.55 -5.32
CA GLN A 473 49.46 1.09 -4.07
C GLN A 473 48.57 1.45 -2.89
N THR A 474 48.25 0.47 -2.07
CA THR A 474 47.46 0.65 -0.85
C THR A 474 48.34 1.05 0.33
N PHE A 475 47.88 2.02 1.11
CA PHE A 475 48.43 2.48 2.37
C PHE A 475 47.37 2.33 3.45
N GLU A 476 47.76 1.82 4.62
CA GLU A 476 46.85 1.73 5.76
C GLU A 476 46.94 2.99 6.62
N SER A 477 45.78 3.53 7.00
CA SER A 477 45.66 4.62 7.95
C SER A 477 44.30 4.55 8.63
N LYS A 478 44.28 4.11 9.89
CA LYS A 478 43.07 3.92 10.67
C LYS A 478 42.88 5.03 11.69
N GLU A 479 41.82 4.95 12.47
CA GLU A 479 41.61 5.90 13.56
C GLU A 479 42.77 5.84 14.56
N GLY A 480 43.34 7.01 14.90
CA GLY A 480 44.50 7.13 15.77
C GLY A 480 45.86 6.86 15.10
N SER A 481 45.92 6.58 13.80
CA SER A 481 47.17 6.48 13.04
C SER A 481 47.93 7.82 12.99
N ASP A 482 49.25 7.75 12.74
CA ASP A 482 50.04 8.93 12.36
C ASP A 482 49.75 9.27 10.89
N TYR A 483 48.74 10.11 10.67
CA TYR A 483 48.32 10.55 9.35
C TYR A 483 49.43 11.29 8.58
N ALA A 484 50.32 12.01 9.28
CA ALA A 484 51.43 12.71 8.64
C ALA A 484 52.46 11.73 8.07
N ALA A 485 52.73 10.63 8.79
CA ALA A 485 53.59 9.55 8.29
C ALA A 485 52.97 8.85 7.07
N THR A 486 51.68 8.53 7.09
CA THR A 486 50.98 7.98 5.91
C THR A 486 51.12 8.91 4.70
N VAL A 487 50.84 10.20 4.88
CA VAL A 487 50.92 11.20 3.81
C VAL A 487 52.36 11.40 3.31
N ALA A 488 53.36 11.35 4.18
CA ALA A 488 54.77 11.40 3.79
C ALA A 488 55.17 10.18 2.93
N ALA A 489 54.67 8.98 3.27
CA ALA A 489 54.89 7.78 2.47
C ALA A 489 54.24 7.88 1.08
N ILE A 490 53.03 8.42 0.99
CA ILE A 490 52.36 8.72 -0.29
C ILE A 490 53.19 9.71 -1.09
N SER A 491 53.63 10.82 -0.48
CA SER A 491 54.45 11.84 -1.14
C SER A 491 55.76 11.27 -1.71
N ALA A 492 56.38 10.31 -1.02
CA ALA A 492 57.60 9.65 -1.49
C ALA A 492 57.36 8.68 -2.65
N GLY A 493 56.13 8.18 -2.83
CA GLY A 493 55.78 7.18 -3.82
C GLY A 493 55.55 7.69 -5.25
N GLY A 494 55.47 9.02 -5.43
CA GLY A 494 55.34 9.67 -6.75
C GLY A 494 53.99 9.46 -7.44
N PHE A 495 52.89 9.43 -6.67
CA PHE A 495 51.53 9.27 -7.21
C PHE A 495 50.99 10.56 -7.83
N ASP A 496 50.09 10.43 -8.80
CA ASP A 496 49.39 11.53 -9.47
C ASP A 496 47.95 11.73 -8.98
N GLY A 497 47.47 10.86 -8.08
CA GLY A 497 46.22 11.05 -7.33
C GLY A 497 46.11 10.16 -6.11
N ILE A 498 45.17 10.50 -5.23
CA ILE A 498 44.88 9.75 -4.00
C ILE A 498 43.42 9.33 -4.03
N TYR A 499 43.15 8.04 -3.87
CA TYR A 499 41.82 7.50 -3.60
C TYR A 499 41.76 7.05 -2.13
N MET A 500 40.83 7.57 -1.35
CA MET A 500 40.70 7.26 0.08
C MET A 500 39.26 6.93 0.45
N PRO A 501 38.81 5.67 0.19
CA PRO A 501 37.47 5.20 0.54
C PRO A 501 37.34 4.87 2.04
N VAL A 502 37.57 5.86 2.90
CA VAL A 502 37.63 5.70 4.36
C VAL A 502 36.44 6.36 5.06
N ASN A 503 36.21 6.00 6.32
CA ASN A 503 35.17 6.65 7.12
C ASN A 503 35.67 7.90 7.85
N SER A 504 34.73 8.73 8.34
CA SER A 504 35.01 9.74 9.36
C SER A 504 35.29 9.08 10.73
N PRO A 505 36.27 9.54 11.53
CA PRO A 505 37.08 10.76 11.37
C PRO A 505 38.42 10.57 10.63
N VAL A 506 38.74 9.37 10.14
CA VAL A 506 39.98 9.14 9.37
C VAL A 506 40.04 10.06 8.16
N CYS A 507 38.90 10.27 7.51
CA CYS A 507 38.78 11.14 6.34
C CYS A 507 39.24 12.59 6.55
N GLU A 508 38.65 13.27 7.54
CA GLU A 508 38.96 14.67 7.85
C GLU A 508 40.43 14.83 8.28
N ASN A 509 40.96 13.88 9.05
CA ASN A 509 42.33 13.92 9.54
C ASN A 509 43.35 13.70 8.42
N LEU A 510 43.09 12.76 7.50
CA LEU A 510 43.91 12.56 6.31
C LEU A 510 43.88 13.79 5.39
N MET A 511 42.71 14.39 5.14
CA MET A 511 42.63 15.60 4.32
C MET A 511 43.41 16.78 4.93
N ASN A 512 43.35 16.95 6.26
CA ASN A 512 44.16 17.95 6.94
C ASN A 512 45.67 17.65 6.85
N ALA A 513 46.08 16.39 6.96
CA ALA A 513 47.47 15.97 6.79
C ALA A 513 47.96 16.16 5.34
N ILE A 514 47.13 15.87 4.34
CA ILE A 514 47.39 16.12 2.91
C ILE A 514 47.58 17.62 2.66
N ALA A 515 46.68 18.46 3.18
CA ALA A 515 46.79 19.91 3.05
C ALA A 515 48.10 20.48 3.64
N ALA A 516 48.61 19.84 4.70
CA ALA A 516 49.85 20.23 5.36
C ALA A 516 51.12 19.76 4.62
N ASN A 517 51.02 18.83 3.67
CA ASN A 517 52.17 18.29 2.94
C ASN A 517 52.29 18.91 1.53
N PRO A 518 53.34 19.72 1.27
CA PRO A 518 53.51 20.38 -0.03
C PRO A 518 53.66 19.44 -1.24
N GLY A 519 54.08 18.19 -1.02
CA GLY A 519 54.29 17.21 -2.08
C GLY A 519 53.01 16.56 -2.60
N VAL A 520 51.90 16.65 -1.85
CA VAL A 520 50.63 16.01 -2.24
C VAL A 520 49.39 16.90 -2.15
N LYS A 521 49.47 18.08 -1.51
CA LYS A 521 48.32 18.98 -1.30
C LYS A 521 47.54 19.36 -2.57
N ASP A 522 48.21 19.37 -3.73
CA ASP A 522 47.64 19.77 -5.01
C ASP A 522 47.15 18.57 -5.84
N LEU A 523 47.41 17.33 -5.38
CA LEU A 523 46.92 16.12 -6.05
C LEU A 523 45.39 16.05 -5.94
N PRO A 524 44.70 15.51 -6.96
CA PRO A 524 43.30 15.13 -6.84
C PRO A 524 43.13 14.12 -5.69
N VAL A 525 42.27 14.45 -4.73
CA VAL A 525 41.90 13.57 -3.62
C VAL A 525 40.48 13.08 -3.88
N ILE A 526 40.34 11.85 -4.34
CA ILE A 526 39.06 11.19 -4.57
C ILE A 526 38.69 10.43 -3.31
N THR A 527 37.46 10.57 -2.86
CA THR A 527 36.96 9.90 -1.67
C THR A 527 35.58 9.27 -1.92
N SER A 528 35.06 8.56 -0.93
CA SER A 528 33.81 7.82 -0.98
C SER A 528 32.73 8.46 -0.11
N ASP A 529 31.58 7.82 -0.12
CA ASP A 529 30.35 8.20 0.59
C ASP A 529 30.57 8.33 2.11
N GLY A 530 31.47 7.53 2.69
CA GLY A 530 31.89 7.63 4.09
C GLY A 530 32.55 8.95 4.48
N CYS A 531 32.96 9.74 3.49
CA CYS A 531 33.51 11.09 3.65
C CYS A 531 32.57 12.21 3.25
N VAL A 532 31.49 11.94 2.51
CA VAL A 532 30.54 12.95 2.03
C VAL A 532 29.57 13.31 3.16
N LEU A 533 30.13 14.00 4.17
CA LEU A 533 29.45 14.42 5.40
C LEU A 533 29.62 15.91 5.58
N ALA A 534 28.60 16.57 6.15
CA ALA A 534 28.65 18.02 6.41
C ALA A 534 29.86 18.42 7.28
N ALA A 535 30.25 17.56 8.22
CA ALA A 535 31.39 17.78 9.13
C ALA A 535 32.77 17.70 8.44
N VAL A 536 32.89 16.92 7.36
CA VAL A 536 34.16 16.70 6.65
C VAL A 536 34.44 17.80 5.62
N LEU A 537 33.39 18.46 5.12
CA LEU A 537 33.49 19.48 4.07
C LEU A 537 34.54 20.58 4.34
N PRO A 538 34.69 21.14 5.57
CA PRO A 538 35.74 22.11 5.85
C PRO A 538 37.15 21.61 5.59
N ALA A 539 37.47 20.34 5.87
CA ALA A 539 38.76 19.74 5.53
C ALA A 539 38.90 19.53 4.02
N ALA A 540 37.83 19.08 3.36
CA ALA A 540 37.79 18.88 1.91
C ALA A 540 38.06 20.17 1.12
N THR A 541 37.64 21.34 1.62
CA THR A 541 37.92 22.64 0.96
C THR A 541 39.39 23.06 0.99
N LYS A 542 40.24 22.39 1.79
CA LYS A 542 41.68 22.69 1.90
C LYS A 542 42.54 21.92 0.89
N VAL A 543 41.95 20.97 0.16
CA VAL A 543 42.61 20.11 -0.82
C VAL A 543 41.77 20.05 -2.10
N ASN A 544 42.31 19.48 -3.18
CA ASN A 544 41.56 19.25 -4.42
C ASN A 544 40.63 18.03 -4.30
N ALA A 545 39.64 18.11 -3.41
CA ALA A 545 38.77 16.98 -3.04
C ALA A 545 37.60 16.75 -4.01
N TYR A 546 37.37 15.47 -4.32
CA TYR A 546 36.21 14.93 -5.02
C TYR A 546 35.54 13.88 -4.14
N GLY A 547 34.33 14.15 -3.66
CA GLY A 547 33.52 13.20 -2.87
C GLY A 547 32.61 12.38 -3.77
N SER A 548 32.65 11.04 -3.66
CA SER A 548 31.73 10.16 -4.39
C SER A 548 30.65 9.59 -3.48
N GLY A 549 29.49 9.26 -4.03
CA GLY A 549 28.37 8.65 -3.29
C GLY A 549 27.07 8.73 -4.09
N PRO A 550 25.91 8.38 -3.49
CA PRO A 550 24.61 8.54 -4.13
C PRO A 550 24.40 9.94 -4.73
N ASP A 551 23.99 10.01 -6.00
CA ASP A 551 23.66 11.27 -6.66
C ASP A 551 22.25 11.74 -6.27
N VAL A 552 22.20 12.72 -5.36
CA VAL A 552 20.94 13.28 -4.86
C VAL A 552 20.35 14.38 -5.76
N THR A 553 20.92 14.66 -6.93
CA THR A 553 20.44 15.78 -7.79
C THR A 553 18.98 15.60 -8.23
N ALA A 554 18.56 14.36 -8.52
CA ALA A 554 17.17 14.06 -8.85
C ALA A 554 16.26 14.19 -7.62
N LEU A 555 16.73 13.67 -6.48
CA LEU A 555 16.05 13.75 -5.19
C LEU A 555 15.78 15.20 -4.76
N GLU A 556 16.77 16.08 -4.90
CA GLU A 556 16.66 17.52 -4.60
C GLU A 556 15.58 18.25 -5.42
N LYS A 557 15.15 17.68 -6.55
CA LYS A 557 14.07 18.23 -7.39
C LYS A 557 12.69 17.72 -6.99
N GLN A 558 12.61 16.63 -6.23
CA GLN A 558 11.34 16.05 -5.81
C GLN A 558 10.68 16.98 -4.77
N PRO A 559 9.41 17.40 -4.99
CA PRO A 559 8.71 18.27 -4.05
C PRO A 559 8.64 17.69 -2.63
N PHE A 560 8.32 16.39 -2.49
CA PHE A 560 8.28 15.71 -1.20
C PHE A 560 9.59 15.88 -0.43
N TYR A 561 10.72 15.54 -1.06
CA TYR A 561 12.01 15.67 -0.38
C TYR A 561 12.39 17.13 -0.11
N ARG A 562 12.16 18.00 -1.10
CA ARG A 562 12.58 19.41 -1.04
C ARG A 562 11.82 20.21 0.01
N ASP A 563 10.50 20.10 0.00
CA ASP A 563 9.59 21.00 0.70
C ASP A 563 9.05 20.38 1.99
N GLU A 564 8.88 19.05 2.03
CA GLU A 564 8.28 18.36 3.17
C GLU A 564 9.38 17.72 4.02
N TYR A 565 10.09 16.73 3.49
CA TYR A 565 11.08 15.94 4.23
C TYR A 565 12.20 16.80 4.83
N LYS A 566 12.84 17.68 4.04
CA LYS A 566 13.91 18.56 4.56
C LYS A 566 13.39 19.59 5.56
N SER A 567 12.13 20.01 5.44
CA SER A 567 11.49 20.91 6.40
C SER A 567 11.24 20.18 7.72
N ALA A 568 10.65 18.98 7.65
CA ALA A 568 10.43 18.09 8.78
C ALA A 568 11.74 17.77 9.51
N TYR A 569 12.78 17.39 8.77
CA TYR A 569 14.11 17.13 9.31
C TYR A 569 14.63 18.35 10.10
N ARG A 570 14.55 19.55 9.52
CA ARG A 570 14.98 20.78 10.19
C ARG A 570 14.14 21.12 11.41
N SER A 571 12.83 20.88 11.35
CA SER A 571 11.89 21.12 12.44
C SER A 571 12.18 20.19 13.63
N LYS A 572 12.32 18.88 13.37
CA LYS A 572 12.53 17.85 14.40
C LYS A 572 13.93 17.90 15.01
N PHE A 573 14.96 18.18 14.20
CA PHE A 573 16.36 18.06 14.64
C PHE A 573 17.14 19.38 14.72
N GLY A 574 16.54 20.50 14.32
CA GLY A 574 17.14 21.83 14.41
C GLY A 574 18.26 22.14 13.39
N GLN A 575 18.49 21.25 12.43
CA GLN A 575 19.59 21.37 11.46
C GLN A 575 19.25 20.70 10.13
N ALA A 576 20.05 20.94 9.10
CA ALA A 576 19.94 20.22 7.83
C ALA A 576 20.45 18.76 7.96
N PRO A 577 20.10 17.87 7.02
CA PRO A 577 20.68 16.53 6.94
C PRO A 577 22.20 16.51 7.03
N LEU A 578 22.73 15.53 7.77
CA LEU A 578 24.17 15.41 8.05
C LEU A 578 24.93 14.67 6.95
N SER A 579 24.24 13.76 6.26
CA SER A 579 24.76 12.90 5.21
C SER A 579 23.68 12.68 4.14
N VAL A 580 23.99 11.86 3.13
CA VAL A 580 23.02 11.43 2.11
C VAL A 580 22.24 10.17 2.53
N TRP A 581 22.52 9.60 3.71
CA TRP A 581 22.02 8.28 4.12
C TRP A 581 20.67 8.30 4.84
N ASN A 582 20.26 9.45 5.39
CA ASN A 582 18.97 9.58 6.07
C ASN A 582 17.77 9.10 5.22
N THR A 583 17.73 9.36 3.91
CA THR A 583 16.63 8.90 3.05
C THR A 583 16.67 7.39 2.81
N SER A 584 17.86 6.80 2.77
CA SER A 584 18.00 5.35 2.64
C SER A 584 17.59 4.64 3.92
N ALA A 585 17.89 5.22 5.09
CA ALA A 585 17.42 4.73 6.38
C ALA A 585 15.90 4.92 6.56
N PHE A 586 15.36 6.05 6.09
CA PHE A 586 13.91 6.28 6.00
C PHE A 586 13.23 5.19 5.15
N ASP A 587 13.78 4.86 3.98
CA ASP A 587 13.25 3.79 3.15
C ASP A 587 13.39 2.40 3.79
N ALA A 588 14.50 2.13 4.48
CA ALA A 588 14.72 0.87 5.20
C ALA A 588 13.64 0.64 6.28
N ALA A 589 13.32 1.70 7.04
CA ALA A 589 12.24 1.67 8.03
C ALA A 589 10.87 1.45 7.36
N ASN A 590 10.57 2.18 6.28
CA ASN A 590 9.29 2.02 5.58
C ASN A 590 9.11 0.64 4.93
N LEU A 591 10.19 0.01 4.46
CA LEU A 591 10.13 -1.38 3.99
C LEU A 591 9.79 -2.36 5.13
N ILE A 592 10.32 -2.14 6.34
CA ILE A 592 9.96 -2.92 7.52
C ILE A 592 8.49 -2.69 7.89
N PHE A 593 8.01 -1.44 7.90
CA PHE A 593 6.60 -1.14 8.19
C PHE A 593 5.66 -1.81 7.19
N ASP A 594 5.96 -1.72 5.90
CA ASP A 594 5.20 -2.37 4.83
C ASP A 594 5.23 -3.90 4.97
N ALA A 595 6.39 -4.49 5.29
CA ALA A 595 6.49 -5.93 5.55
C ALA A 595 5.60 -6.35 6.74
N ILE A 596 5.59 -5.58 7.84
CA ILE A 596 4.70 -5.82 8.99
C ILE A 596 3.24 -5.69 8.56
N GLN A 597 2.87 -4.62 7.87
CA GLN A 597 1.50 -4.37 7.41
C GLN A 597 0.97 -5.50 6.51
N ARG A 598 1.81 -6.07 5.65
CA ARG A 598 1.46 -7.17 4.74
C ARG A 598 1.35 -8.54 5.41
N THR A 599 1.98 -8.73 6.57
CA THR A 599 2.18 -10.08 7.15
C THR A 599 1.55 -10.25 8.52
N ALA A 600 1.28 -9.16 9.23
CA ALA A 600 0.69 -9.22 10.54
C ALA A 600 -0.77 -9.68 10.47
N VAL A 601 -1.16 -10.52 11.44
CA VAL A 601 -2.51 -11.08 11.55
C VAL A 601 -3.09 -10.70 12.90
N THR A 602 -4.35 -10.27 12.93
CA THR A 602 -5.06 -10.01 14.19
C THR A 602 -5.62 -11.33 14.73
N ALA A 603 -5.26 -11.68 15.97
CA ALA A 603 -5.80 -12.83 16.69
C ALA A 603 -7.20 -12.53 17.25
N ASP A 604 -7.93 -13.57 17.66
CA ASP A 604 -9.29 -13.46 18.20
C ASP A 604 -9.41 -12.53 19.44
N ASP A 605 -8.34 -12.37 20.21
CA ASP A 605 -8.30 -11.49 21.39
C ASP A 605 -7.84 -10.06 21.07
N GLY A 606 -7.72 -9.72 19.78
CA GLY A 606 -7.28 -8.43 19.29
C GLY A 606 -5.76 -8.24 19.25
N SER A 607 -4.97 -9.23 19.71
CA SER A 607 -3.51 -9.14 19.64
C SER A 607 -3.02 -9.20 18.19
N LEU A 608 -1.97 -8.46 17.88
CA LEU A 608 -1.29 -8.55 16.60
C LEU A 608 -0.22 -9.64 16.64
N LEU A 609 -0.26 -10.55 15.68
CA LEU A 609 0.71 -11.62 15.47
C LEU A 609 1.57 -11.29 14.25
N ILE A 610 2.88 -11.14 14.44
CA ILE A 610 3.82 -10.80 13.38
C ILE A 610 4.77 -11.99 13.16
N PRO A 611 4.58 -12.80 12.10
CA PRO A 611 5.44 -13.95 11.83
C PRO A 611 6.78 -13.50 11.24
N ARG A 612 7.89 -13.83 11.92
CA ARG A 612 9.23 -13.39 11.51
C ARG A 612 9.62 -13.84 10.12
N ARG A 613 9.32 -15.09 9.78
CA ARG A 613 9.63 -15.64 8.45
C ARG A 613 8.86 -14.91 7.34
N SER A 614 7.61 -14.54 7.61
CA SER A 614 6.77 -13.82 6.66
C SER A 614 7.31 -12.42 6.37
N LEU A 615 7.95 -11.75 7.35
CA LEU A 615 8.64 -10.48 7.10
C LEU A 615 9.75 -10.63 6.04
N VAL A 616 10.55 -11.70 6.12
CA VAL A 616 11.61 -11.98 5.14
C VAL A 616 11.02 -12.29 3.77
N GLU A 617 9.97 -13.09 3.70
CA GLU A 617 9.26 -13.41 2.44
C GLU A 617 8.63 -12.15 1.82
N ALA A 618 8.09 -11.26 2.66
CA ALA A 618 7.57 -9.97 2.24
C ALA A 618 8.66 -9.05 1.68
N MET A 619 9.87 -9.08 2.23
CA MET A 619 11.02 -8.38 1.66
C MET A 619 11.43 -8.98 0.32
N GLN A 620 11.49 -10.31 0.19
CA GLN A 620 11.82 -10.99 -1.07
C GLN A 620 10.80 -10.75 -2.19
N SER A 621 9.57 -10.37 -1.85
CA SER A 621 8.53 -10.03 -2.82
C SER A 621 8.56 -8.55 -3.25
N VAL A 622 9.50 -7.75 -2.75
CA VAL A 622 9.61 -6.34 -3.13
C VAL A 622 10.11 -6.24 -4.57
N ASP A 623 9.22 -5.84 -5.48
CA ASP A 623 9.51 -5.57 -6.88
C ASP A 623 8.97 -4.19 -7.28
N GLY A 624 9.86 -3.21 -7.34
CA GLY A 624 9.55 -1.87 -7.82
C GLY A 624 9.06 -0.88 -6.75
N TYR A 625 9.38 -1.13 -5.47
CA TYR A 625 9.08 -0.20 -4.38
C TYR A 625 9.72 1.18 -4.63
N SER A 626 8.92 2.23 -4.58
CA SER A 626 9.37 3.60 -4.85
C SER A 626 9.74 4.31 -3.55
N GLY A 627 10.97 4.11 -3.10
CA GLY A 627 11.53 4.81 -1.95
C GLY A 627 11.90 6.26 -2.29
N VAL A 628 12.15 7.05 -1.25
CA VAL A 628 12.67 8.43 -1.35
C VAL A 628 14.06 8.41 -1.97
N SER A 629 14.93 7.50 -1.51
CA SER A 629 16.32 7.42 -1.97
C SER A 629 16.44 6.81 -3.38
N ASN A 630 15.71 5.74 -3.67
CA ASN A 630 15.75 5.04 -4.94
C ASN A 630 14.54 4.08 -5.13
N LYS A 631 14.37 3.58 -6.36
CA LYS A 631 13.45 2.50 -6.67
C LYS A 631 14.11 1.15 -6.36
N MET A 632 13.40 0.30 -5.61
CA MET A 632 13.94 -0.92 -5.01
C MET A 632 13.30 -2.19 -5.56
N VAL A 633 14.14 -3.19 -5.78
CA VAL A 633 13.77 -4.58 -6.08
C VAL A 633 14.65 -5.46 -5.20
N CYS A 634 14.08 -6.10 -4.19
CA CYS A 634 14.84 -6.88 -3.23
C CYS A 634 15.09 -8.29 -3.76
N MET A 635 16.37 -8.60 -3.97
CA MET A 635 16.81 -9.93 -4.36
C MET A 635 16.87 -10.85 -3.13
N PRO A 636 16.77 -12.17 -3.31
CA PRO A 636 16.99 -13.14 -2.22
C PRO A 636 18.35 -13.00 -1.53
N THR A 637 19.32 -12.36 -2.18
CA THR A 637 20.65 -12.08 -1.61
C THR A 637 20.65 -10.93 -0.59
N GLY A 638 19.59 -10.13 -0.51
CA GLY A 638 19.47 -8.98 0.39
C GLY A 638 19.68 -7.62 -0.28
N ASP A 639 20.13 -7.57 -1.54
CA ASP A 639 20.25 -6.30 -2.26
C ASP A 639 18.87 -5.79 -2.71
N CYS A 640 18.45 -4.59 -2.26
CA CYS A 640 17.23 -3.94 -2.77
C CYS A 640 17.53 -2.84 -3.81
N ALA A 641 18.66 -2.15 -3.69
CA ALA A 641 19.10 -1.15 -4.67
C ALA A 641 19.80 -1.79 -5.89
N GLN A 642 19.02 -2.39 -6.80
CA GLN A 642 19.56 -3.08 -8.00
C GLN A 642 20.26 -2.15 -9.00
N ALA A 643 19.95 -0.86 -8.95
CA ALA A 643 20.58 0.20 -9.71
C ALA A 643 20.94 1.35 -8.77
N GLY A 644 22.10 1.96 -9.01
CA GLY A 644 22.56 3.11 -8.25
C GLY A 644 23.10 4.18 -9.20
N THR A 645 22.66 5.42 -9.00
CA THR A 645 23.29 6.58 -9.61
C THR A 645 24.31 7.13 -8.63
N ILE A 646 25.59 7.03 -9.00
CA ILE A 646 26.70 7.52 -8.18
C ILE A 646 27.23 8.80 -8.80
N GLY A 647 27.25 9.86 -8.00
CA GLY A 647 27.80 11.16 -8.34
C GLY A 647 29.19 11.34 -7.73
N VAL A 648 30.04 12.11 -8.42
CA VAL A 648 31.32 12.62 -7.91
C VAL A 648 31.22 14.13 -7.85
N PHE A 649 31.40 14.71 -6.66
CA PHE A 649 31.19 16.11 -6.34
C PHE A 649 32.50 16.78 -5.96
N ARG A 650 32.83 17.90 -6.60
CA ARG A 650 34.02 18.67 -6.25
C ARG A 650 33.72 19.60 -5.08
N ALA A 651 34.56 19.59 -4.04
CA ALA A 651 34.42 20.53 -2.93
C ALA A 651 34.55 21.99 -3.44
N PRO A 652 33.78 22.97 -2.90
CA PRO A 652 32.84 22.84 -1.78
C PRO A 652 31.41 22.38 -2.15
N ALA A 653 31.13 22.06 -3.43
CA ALA A 653 29.78 21.76 -3.92
C ALA A 653 29.34 20.31 -3.66
N TRP A 654 29.49 19.84 -2.42
CA TRP A 654 29.00 18.54 -1.96
C TRP A 654 27.50 18.56 -1.67
N PRO A 655 26.82 17.40 -1.73
CA PRO A 655 25.38 17.30 -1.47
C PRO A 655 24.97 17.64 -0.03
N VAL A 656 25.92 17.63 0.91
CA VAL A 656 25.70 18.00 2.32
C VAL A 656 26.74 19.02 2.78
N GLY A 657 26.36 19.85 3.76
CA GLY A 657 27.22 20.88 4.36
C GLY A 657 27.49 22.12 3.50
N SER A 658 27.14 22.12 2.21
CA SER A 658 27.43 23.22 1.26
C SER A 658 26.49 24.43 1.37
N GLY A 659 25.54 24.41 2.31
CA GLY A 659 24.63 25.52 2.59
C GLY A 659 23.64 25.75 1.45
N SER A 660 23.67 26.93 0.82
CA SER A 660 22.78 27.30 -0.30
C SER A 660 23.37 26.99 -1.68
N GLN A 661 24.57 26.41 -1.76
CA GLN A 661 25.15 26.04 -3.05
C GLN A 661 24.44 24.79 -3.58
N THR A 662 23.93 24.86 -4.81
CA THR A 662 23.34 23.69 -5.47
C THR A 662 24.44 22.67 -5.74
N ALA A 663 24.41 21.55 -5.02
CA ALA A 663 25.29 20.43 -5.30
C ALA A 663 25.04 19.94 -6.74
N GLN A 664 26.10 19.87 -7.52
CA GLN A 664 26.07 19.32 -8.88
C GLN A 664 27.29 18.42 -9.05
N PRO A 665 27.10 17.16 -9.45
CA PRO A 665 28.23 16.27 -9.66
C PRO A 665 29.03 16.71 -10.91
N VAL A 666 30.36 16.65 -10.81
CA VAL A 666 31.26 16.81 -11.97
C VAL A 666 31.31 15.56 -12.85
N PHE A 667 30.84 14.45 -12.31
CA PHE A 667 30.63 13.18 -13.00
C PHE A 667 29.51 12.43 -12.31
N SER A 668 28.57 11.89 -13.07
CA SER A 668 27.48 11.06 -12.52
C SER A 668 27.19 9.93 -13.49
N LYS A 669 26.96 8.73 -12.94
CA LYS A 669 26.67 7.55 -13.74
C LYS A 669 25.74 6.60 -13.00
N THR A 670 24.73 6.13 -13.72
CA THR A 670 23.88 5.02 -13.28
C THR A 670 24.47 3.70 -13.77
N GLU A 671 24.70 2.76 -12.86
CA GLU A 671 25.03 1.37 -13.20
C GLU A 671 24.09 0.43 -12.43
N THR A 672 23.95 -0.80 -12.92
CA THR A 672 23.18 -1.85 -12.24
C THR A 672 24.10 -2.92 -11.69
N LEU A 673 23.70 -3.59 -10.61
CA LEU A 673 24.43 -4.72 -10.03
C LEU A 673 24.74 -5.79 -11.10
N ALA A 674 23.73 -6.16 -11.89
CA ALA A 674 23.87 -7.13 -12.98
C ALA A 674 24.88 -6.71 -14.05
N SER A 675 25.10 -5.40 -14.26
CA SER A 675 26.06 -4.90 -15.24
C SER A 675 27.50 -4.88 -14.71
N VAL A 676 27.69 -4.53 -13.43
CA VAL A 676 29.04 -4.43 -12.84
C VAL A 676 29.63 -5.79 -12.49
N VAL A 677 28.79 -6.78 -12.20
CA VAL A 677 29.20 -8.19 -12.01
C VAL A 677 29.63 -8.85 -13.32
N ARG A 678 28.93 -8.56 -14.43
CA ARG A 678 29.24 -9.14 -15.76
C ARG A 678 30.54 -8.61 -16.39
N LYS A 679 30.99 -7.42 -16.02
CA LYS A 679 32.26 -6.81 -16.48
C LYS A 679 33.47 -7.34 -15.70
N LYS A 680 33.52 -8.64 -15.38
CA LYS A 680 34.68 -9.29 -14.76
C LYS A 680 35.64 -9.81 -15.82
#